data_AF-A0AAD0TT59-F1
#
_entry.id   AF-A0AAD0TT59-F1
#
_cell.length_a   1.000
_cell.length_b   1.000
_cell.length_c   1.000
_cell.angle_alpha   90.00
_cell.angle_beta   90.00
_cell.angle_gamma   90.00
#
_symmetry.space_group_name_H-M   'P 1'
#
loop_
_entity.id
_entity.type
_entity.pdbx_description
1 polymer ?
#
loop_
_entity_poly.entity_id
_entity_poly.type
_entity_poly.pdbx_seq_one_letter_code
_entity_poly.pdbx_strand_id
1 'polypeptide(L)'
;MLDFITKKISSKIIFALFLLMSISSLVIVYSTTTKVTKDSIANAKDSLEMLNASIFQTLRNTMNTGDPALIQKAENEAREIRGVKNLTVAKSRELMELYSVDTPFTDDPQILKSFDSKENQIIQTNDENGHTIRMIKPMIATPECMACHANQNVGDVIGVMDLTFSLEETDKRIQSLLKEISFTSAILGLLTIILIFFIVKKATNSIEILKEGFSNLLHSNDTNITLKVKSNDEIGDVAALFNSYMDKVREGLKQDEIVIEEANDVIEKTANGFFVYKVHNTASNHHVEDLKNKLNVMIEKTKDTLDNINEALRQYAESKYDYVLKDDTIFGNLGSLTSGINLVGNNTSELLAIVMNTGNSLKNSTQTLSDTSLELKSSSSKQAASLEETAAALEEITATIQANTQSTIKMSKLAQELSVSAQKGQELANQTAKSMDDINKEVSSINEAIEVIDQIAFQTNILSLNAAVEAATAGEAGKGFAVVAGEVRNLANRSAQAAKEIKDIVEKASSKANNGKSIANNMIDGYSELNSSISNTLVTIENVATASKEQESGILQINDAISSLDASTQKNAQVAEQISNMATSIAYTSNYLVTASSRTSFIKDSLDKVDNVDLVYDTALLKTNLLKKKDEVYSKLGDYKNFNVIDDNSIKDWLNSNDNASKILDKKLLENIKVLDTTFYKNLQDLVISNSNADKPEILNIKASAAEKCTTEIFKSLDDIKFSKKS
;
A
#
# COMPACT_ATOMS: atom_id res chain seq x y z
N MET A 1 1.82 -4.48 -84.99
CA MET A 1 3.24 -4.76 -84.72
C MET A 1 3.85 -3.80 -83.68
N LEU A 2 3.47 -2.51 -83.66
CA LEU A 2 3.96 -1.54 -82.67
C LEU A 2 3.57 -1.81 -81.20
N ASP A 3 2.40 -2.39 -80.91
CA ASP A 3 2.00 -2.71 -79.52
C ASP A 3 2.81 -3.84 -78.86
N PHE A 4 3.41 -4.72 -79.67
CA PHE A 4 4.28 -5.78 -79.13
C PHE A 4 5.62 -5.23 -78.64
N ILE A 5 6.01 -4.04 -79.14
CA ILE A 5 7.29 -3.40 -78.85
C ILE A 5 7.22 -2.59 -77.53
N THR A 6 6.04 -2.16 -77.07
CA THR A 6 5.94 -1.22 -75.94
C THR A 6 5.91 -1.88 -74.55
N LYS A 7 5.48 -3.14 -74.42
CA LYS A 7 5.23 -3.78 -73.11
C LYS A 7 6.44 -4.37 -72.39
N LYS A 8 7.44 -4.91 -73.10
CA LYS A 8 8.61 -5.56 -72.48
C LYS A 8 9.90 -4.89 -72.92
N ILE A 9 10.80 -4.65 -71.97
CA ILE A 9 12.14 -4.09 -72.23
C ILE A 9 12.91 -4.96 -73.23
N SER A 10 12.77 -6.29 -73.14
CA SER A 10 13.35 -7.23 -74.11
C SER A 10 12.93 -6.94 -75.55
N SER A 11 11.64 -6.68 -75.78
CA SER A 11 11.09 -6.40 -77.11
C SER A 11 11.62 -5.09 -77.70
N LYS A 12 11.84 -4.07 -76.85
CA LYS A 12 12.43 -2.78 -77.27
C LYS A 12 13.87 -2.94 -77.74
N ILE A 13 14.68 -3.70 -77.00
CA ILE A 13 16.10 -3.92 -77.28
C ILE A 13 16.29 -4.74 -78.57
N ILE A 14 15.55 -5.84 -78.72
CA ILE A 14 15.65 -6.72 -79.89
C ILE A 14 15.27 -5.97 -81.18
N PHE A 15 14.20 -5.17 -81.13
CA PHE A 15 13.73 -4.42 -82.29
C PHE A 15 14.73 -3.34 -82.74
N ALA A 16 15.31 -2.59 -81.80
CA ALA A 16 16.30 -1.56 -82.11
C ALA A 16 17.56 -2.13 -82.76
N LEU A 17 18.06 -3.28 -82.26
CA LEU A 17 19.24 -3.93 -82.81
C LEU A 17 19.01 -4.54 -84.20
N PHE A 18 17.84 -5.14 -84.43
CA PHE A 18 17.49 -5.69 -85.74
C PHE A 18 17.47 -4.62 -86.85
N LEU A 19 16.89 -3.45 -86.55
CA LEU A 19 16.85 -2.31 -87.47
C LEU A 19 18.27 -1.85 -87.85
N LEU A 20 19.15 -1.72 -86.84
CA LEU A 20 20.51 -1.23 -87.00
C LEU A 20 21.38 -2.21 -87.83
N MET A 21 21.24 -3.52 -87.59
CA MET A 21 21.98 -4.54 -88.34
C MET A 21 21.54 -4.63 -89.81
N SER A 22 20.24 -4.55 -90.08
CA SER A 22 19.72 -4.62 -91.46
C SER A 22 20.25 -3.49 -92.33
N ILE A 23 20.34 -2.27 -91.79
CA ILE A 23 20.91 -1.12 -92.48
C ILE A 23 22.41 -1.34 -92.77
N SER A 24 23.16 -1.83 -91.79
CA SER A 24 24.61 -2.07 -91.96
C SER A 24 24.93 -3.12 -93.05
N SER A 25 24.12 -4.18 -93.15
CA SER A 25 24.35 -5.26 -94.12
C SER A 25 24.14 -4.81 -95.57
N LEU A 26 23.13 -3.96 -95.82
CA LEU A 26 22.86 -3.45 -97.17
C LEU A 26 24.00 -2.58 -97.72
N VAL A 27 24.60 -1.75 -96.86
CA VAL A 27 25.70 -0.85 -97.23
C VAL A 27 26.95 -1.64 -97.65
N ILE A 28 27.27 -2.73 -96.95
CA ILE A 28 28.46 -3.56 -97.23
C ILE A 28 28.35 -4.26 -98.60
N VAL A 29 27.19 -4.84 -98.91
CA VAL A 29 26.97 -5.58 -100.17
C VAL A 29 27.09 -4.65 -101.39
N TYR A 30 26.50 -3.45 -101.30
CA TYR A 30 26.57 -2.47 -102.37
C TYR A 30 28.01 -2.03 -102.67
N SER A 31 28.75 -1.62 -101.62
CA SER A 31 30.12 -1.14 -101.74
C SER A 31 31.07 -2.17 -102.36
N THR A 32 30.93 -3.45 -101.97
CA THR A 32 31.79 -4.53 -102.45
C THR A 32 31.56 -4.84 -103.93
N THR A 33 30.29 -4.84 -104.35
CA THR A 33 29.89 -5.13 -105.74
C THR A 33 30.48 -4.14 -106.73
N THR A 34 30.42 -2.84 -106.43
CA THR A 34 30.90 -1.78 -107.34
C THR A 34 32.41 -1.86 -107.55
N LYS A 35 33.17 -2.24 -106.52
CA LYS A 35 34.63 -2.28 -106.57
C LYS A 35 35.15 -3.45 -107.43
N VAL A 36 34.57 -4.63 -107.27
CA VAL A 36 34.97 -5.85 -108.00
C VAL A 36 34.80 -5.70 -109.53
N THR A 37 33.72 -5.07 -109.98
CA THR A 37 33.46 -4.85 -111.42
C THR A 37 34.49 -3.92 -112.06
N LYS A 38 34.87 -2.84 -111.37
CA LYS A 38 35.82 -1.84 -111.89
C LYS A 38 37.22 -2.43 -112.08
N ASP A 39 37.70 -3.19 -111.09
CA ASP A 39 39.04 -3.77 -111.12
C ASP A 39 39.18 -4.86 -112.20
N SER A 40 38.10 -5.61 -112.47
CA SER A 40 38.10 -6.68 -113.47
C SER A 40 38.28 -6.19 -114.90
N ILE A 41 37.68 -5.04 -115.27
CA ILE A 41 37.79 -4.46 -116.62
C ILE A 41 39.18 -3.86 -116.86
N ALA A 42 39.78 -3.23 -115.84
CA ALA A 42 41.14 -2.68 -115.93
C ALA A 42 42.16 -3.76 -116.29
N ASN A 43 42.13 -4.91 -115.61
CA ASN A 43 43.03 -6.04 -115.88
C ASN A 43 42.89 -6.61 -117.30
N ALA A 44 41.68 -6.58 -117.87
CA ALA A 44 41.45 -7.08 -119.22
C ALA A 44 42.11 -6.18 -120.29
N LYS A 45 42.16 -4.86 -120.06
CA LYS A 45 42.81 -3.90 -120.96
C LYS A 45 44.33 -4.08 -121.00
N ASP A 46 44.96 -4.25 -119.85
CA ASP A 46 46.42 -4.45 -119.76
C ASP A 46 46.87 -5.73 -120.46
N SER A 47 46.10 -6.81 -120.32
CA SER A 47 46.36 -8.09 -120.99
C SER A 47 46.34 -7.96 -122.52
N LEU A 48 45.49 -7.08 -123.04
CA LEU A 48 45.32 -6.80 -124.47
C LEU A 48 46.51 -6.06 -125.08
N GLU A 49 47.08 -5.09 -124.36
CA GLU A 49 48.28 -4.38 -124.83
C GLU A 49 49.50 -5.31 -124.94
N MET A 50 49.68 -6.23 -123.99
CA MET A 50 50.73 -7.26 -124.05
C MET A 50 50.58 -8.15 -125.28
N LEU A 51 49.36 -8.62 -125.55
CA LEU A 51 49.06 -9.47 -126.71
C LEU A 51 49.41 -8.75 -128.02
N ASN A 52 48.98 -7.49 -128.13
CA ASN A 52 49.21 -6.69 -129.33
C ASN A 52 50.71 -6.47 -129.62
N ALA A 53 51.52 -6.20 -128.60
CA ALA A 53 52.97 -6.06 -128.75
C ALA A 53 53.63 -7.35 -129.26
N SER A 54 53.18 -8.51 -128.76
CA SER A 54 53.67 -9.82 -129.20
C SER A 54 53.36 -10.09 -130.67
N ILE A 55 52.14 -9.81 -131.14
CA ILE A 55 51.74 -10.00 -132.54
C ILE A 55 52.58 -9.14 -133.47
N PHE A 56 52.78 -7.87 -133.12
CA PHE A 56 53.58 -6.92 -133.89
C PHE A 56 55.03 -7.40 -134.06
N GLN A 57 55.64 -7.89 -132.98
CA GLN A 57 57.03 -8.36 -133.02
C GLN A 57 57.20 -9.59 -133.92
N THR A 58 56.25 -10.52 -133.88
CA THR A 58 56.23 -11.69 -134.77
C THR A 58 56.08 -11.27 -136.24
N LEU A 59 55.15 -10.36 -136.55
CA LEU A 59 54.98 -9.84 -137.91
C LEU A 59 56.24 -9.14 -138.42
N ARG A 60 56.85 -8.27 -137.60
CA ARG A 60 58.09 -7.57 -137.94
C ARG A 60 59.25 -8.53 -138.23
N ASN A 61 59.45 -9.55 -137.40
CA ASN A 61 60.49 -10.56 -137.63
C ASN A 61 60.29 -11.30 -138.95
N THR A 62 59.03 -11.58 -139.29
CA THR A 62 58.70 -12.27 -140.53
C THR A 62 58.88 -11.36 -141.74
N MET A 63 58.55 -10.06 -141.63
CA MET A 63 58.77 -9.06 -142.69
C MET A 63 60.25 -8.87 -143.04
N ASN A 64 61.15 -8.95 -142.06
CA ASN A 64 62.60 -8.88 -142.30
C ASN A 64 63.15 -10.05 -143.16
N THR A 65 62.41 -11.15 -143.32
CA THR A 65 62.84 -12.27 -144.16
C THR A 65 62.71 -11.99 -145.66
N GLY A 66 61.90 -11.00 -146.05
CA GLY A 66 61.66 -10.62 -147.45
C GLY A 66 60.82 -11.59 -148.28
N ASP A 67 60.32 -12.70 -147.71
CA ASP A 67 59.46 -13.68 -148.39
C ASP A 67 57.96 -13.37 -148.18
N PRO A 68 57.20 -12.99 -149.23
CA PRO A 68 55.79 -12.66 -149.13
C PRO A 68 54.90 -13.80 -148.58
N ALA A 69 55.23 -15.06 -148.84
CA ALA A 69 54.42 -16.20 -148.40
C ALA A 69 54.52 -16.43 -146.89
N LEU A 70 55.70 -16.20 -146.30
CA LEU A 70 55.91 -16.28 -144.86
C LEU A 70 55.20 -15.15 -144.11
N ILE A 71 55.22 -13.92 -144.66
CA ILE A 71 54.53 -12.77 -144.08
C ILE A 71 53.02 -13.02 -144.02
N GLN A 72 52.42 -13.52 -145.11
CA GLN A 72 50.99 -13.85 -145.16
C GLN A 72 50.61 -14.95 -144.16
N LYS A 73 51.50 -15.93 -143.95
CA LYS A 73 51.29 -16.99 -142.95
C LYS A 73 51.30 -16.43 -141.52
N ALA A 74 52.24 -15.53 -141.21
CA ALA A 74 52.30 -14.89 -139.88
C ALA A 74 51.07 -14.01 -139.60
N GLU A 75 50.51 -13.32 -140.61
CA GLU A 75 49.24 -12.58 -140.47
C GLU A 75 48.05 -13.51 -140.18
N ASN A 76 47.98 -14.67 -140.83
CA ASN A 76 46.90 -15.63 -140.61
C ASN A 76 47.00 -16.32 -139.25
N GLU A 77 48.20 -16.71 -138.79
CA GLU A 77 48.38 -17.30 -137.45
C GLU A 77 48.00 -16.31 -136.34
N ALA A 78 48.30 -15.02 -136.53
CA ALA A 78 47.91 -13.99 -135.57
C ALA A 78 46.38 -13.77 -135.49
N ARG A 79 45.62 -14.09 -136.55
CA ARG A 79 44.14 -14.06 -136.55
C ARG A 79 43.52 -15.18 -135.70
N GLU A 80 44.22 -16.30 -135.49
CA GLU A 80 43.70 -17.45 -134.74
C GLU A 80 43.91 -17.36 -133.22
N ILE A 81 44.52 -16.28 -132.71
CA ILE A 81 44.75 -16.10 -131.28
C ILE A 81 43.41 -15.98 -130.53
N ARG A 82 43.24 -16.79 -129.48
CA ARG A 82 42.00 -16.86 -128.69
C ARG A 82 41.60 -15.49 -128.15
N GLY A 83 40.38 -15.06 -128.50
CA GLY A 83 39.81 -13.78 -128.12
C GLY A 83 39.96 -12.69 -129.18
N VAL A 84 40.86 -12.85 -130.17
CA VAL A 84 40.96 -11.97 -131.34
C VAL A 84 39.80 -12.26 -132.30
N LYS A 85 38.97 -11.25 -132.56
CA LYS A 85 37.80 -11.30 -133.44
C LYS A 85 38.14 -10.90 -134.87
N ASN A 86 39.06 -9.94 -135.04
CA ASN A 86 39.53 -9.47 -136.35
C ASN A 86 40.97 -8.94 -136.20
N LEU A 87 41.82 -9.16 -137.21
CA LEU A 87 43.16 -8.59 -137.28
C LEU A 87 43.48 -8.22 -138.74
N THR A 88 43.78 -6.95 -139.02
CA THR A 88 44.12 -6.48 -140.37
C THR A 88 45.34 -5.58 -140.31
N VAL A 89 46.31 -5.80 -141.21
CA VAL A 89 47.47 -4.93 -141.39
C VAL A 89 47.27 -4.13 -142.68
N ALA A 90 46.87 -2.87 -142.55
CA ALA A 90 46.79 -1.96 -143.67
C ALA A 90 48.20 -1.50 -144.07
N LYS A 91 48.51 -1.49 -145.36
CA LYS A 91 49.83 -1.10 -145.92
C LYS A 91 49.84 0.38 -146.30
N SER A 92 50.98 1.07 -146.19
CA SER A 92 51.10 2.49 -146.59
C SER A 92 51.04 2.65 -148.13
N ARG A 93 50.74 3.86 -148.62
CA ARG A 93 50.67 4.12 -150.07
C ARG A 93 52.02 3.94 -150.76
N GLU A 94 53.07 4.45 -150.15
CA GLU A 94 54.44 4.39 -150.64
C GLU A 94 54.93 2.94 -150.73
N LEU A 95 54.48 2.08 -149.79
CA LEU A 95 54.79 0.66 -149.82
C LEU A 95 54.13 -0.05 -151.00
N MET A 96 52.86 0.25 -151.27
CA MET A 96 52.12 -0.38 -152.35
C MET A 96 52.64 0.02 -153.74
N GLU A 97 53.10 1.27 -153.90
CA GLU A 97 53.73 1.73 -155.14
C GLU A 97 55.06 1.01 -155.43
N LEU A 98 55.86 0.71 -154.39
CA LEU A 98 57.17 0.08 -154.57
C LEU A 98 57.08 -1.41 -154.97
N TYR A 99 56.09 -2.13 -154.44
CA TYR A 99 55.98 -3.59 -154.60
C TYR A 99 54.81 -4.05 -155.49
N SER A 100 54.10 -3.13 -156.15
CA SER A 100 52.97 -3.43 -157.06
C SER A 100 51.97 -4.44 -156.45
N VAL A 101 51.49 -4.13 -155.24
CA VAL A 101 50.64 -5.05 -154.47
C VAL A 101 49.18 -5.00 -154.95
N ASP A 102 48.58 -6.15 -155.23
CA ASP A 102 47.18 -6.30 -155.73
C ASP A 102 46.07 -5.96 -154.70
N THR A 103 46.38 -5.29 -153.59
CA THR A 103 45.40 -4.93 -152.54
C THR A 103 45.07 -3.43 -152.55
N PRO A 104 43.79 -3.02 -152.52
CA PRO A 104 43.40 -1.60 -152.47
C PRO A 104 43.81 -0.94 -151.14
N PHE A 105 44.08 0.37 -151.17
CA PHE A 105 44.34 1.15 -149.96
C PHE A 105 43.09 1.16 -149.05
N THR A 106 43.29 1.22 -147.73
CA THR A 106 42.19 1.22 -146.76
C THR A 106 41.37 2.52 -146.80
N ASP A 107 40.04 2.38 -146.69
CA ASP A 107 39.09 3.50 -146.55
C ASP A 107 38.63 3.72 -145.10
N ASP A 108 39.05 2.87 -144.13
CA ASP A 108 38.61 3.00 -142.73
C ASP A 108 39.15 4.30 -142.09
N PRO A 109 38.27 5.23 -141.66
CA PRO A 109 38.67 6.52 -141.10
C PRO A 109 39.56 6.42 -139.85
N GLN A 110 39.38 5.37 -139.03
CA GLN A 110 40.14 5.17 -137.80
C GLN A 110 41.56 4.67 -138.12
N ILE A 111 41.69 3.81 -139.13
CA ILE A 111 43.00 3.34 -139.60
C ILE A 111 43.76 4.48 -140.29
N LEU A 112 43.07 5.27 -141.12
CA LEU A 112 43.64 6.48 -141.76
C LEU A 112 44.13 7.48 -140.73
N LYS A 113 43.35 7.71 -139.66
CA LYS A 113 43.76 8.58 -138.57
C LYS A 113 45.04 8.11 -137.88
N SER A 114 45.25 6.79 -137.72
CA SER A 114 46.49 6.25 -137.16
C SER A 114 47.68 6.29 -138.14
N PHE A 115 47.44 6.27 -139.46
CA PHE A 115 48.51 6.55 -140.44
C PHE A 115 49.02 7.99 -140.29
N ASP A 116 48.13 8.98 -140.12
CA ASP A 116 48.50 10.39 -140.00
C ASP A 116 49.04 10.76 -138.61
N SER A 117 48.40 10.29 -137.53
CA SER A 117 48.72 10.72 -136.16
C SER A 117 49.91 9.99 -135.55
N LYS A 118 50.26 8.80 -136.06
CA LYS A 118 51.26 7.88 -135.48
C LYS A 118 50.95 7.42 -134.05
N GLU A 119 49.74 7.61 -133.53
CA GLU A 119 49.32 7.20 -132.18
C GLU A 119 48.45 5.92 -132.17
N ASN A 120 48.55 5.17 -131.06
CA ASN A 120 47.70 4.00 -130.80
C ASN A 120 46.28 4.45 -130.41
N GLN A 121 45.27 3.73 -130.86
CA GLN A 121 43.87 3.95 -130.47
C GLN A 121 43.30 2.68 -129.84
N ILE A 122 42.62 2.81 -128.70
CA ILE A 122 41.88 1.72 -128.03
C ILE A 122 40.43 2.17 -127.86
N ILE A 123 39.50 1.43 -128.44
CA ILE A 123 38.07 1.73 -128.44
C ILE A 123 37.34 0.54 -127.81
N GLN A 124 36.66 0.78 -126.69
CA GLN A 124 35.80 -0.23 -126.05
C GLN A 124 34.36 -0.02 -126.52
N THR A 125 33.71 -1.09 -126.95
CA THR A 125 32.32 -1.05 -127.41
C THR A 125 31.56 -2.15 -126.70
N ASN A 126 30.42 -1.80 -126.12
CA ASN A 126 29.48 -2.74 -125.53
C ASN A 126 28.13 -2.55 -126.22
N ASP A 127 27.89 -3.34 -127.26
CA ASP A 127 26.67 -3.30 -128.07
C ASP A 127 26.06 -4.70 -128.21
N GLU A 128 25.01 -4.83 -129.04
CA GLU A 128 24.35 -6.11 -129.29
C GLU A 128 25.28 -7.19 -129.89
N ASN A 129 26.42 -6.80 -130.49
CA ASN A 129 27.41 -7.72 -131.06
C ASN A 129 28.49 -8.17 -130.04
N GLY A 130 28.29 -7.79 -128.78
CA GLY A 130 29.07 -8.21 -127.63
C GLY A 130 30.06 -7.16 -127.14
N HIS A 131 30.54 -7.36 -125.92
CA HIS A 131 31.50 -6.48 -125.29
C HIS A 131 32.90 -6.72 -125.87
N THR A 132 33.44 -5.75 -126.60
CA THR A 132 34.73 -5.87 -127.31
C THR A 132 35.63 -4.66 -127.10
N ILE A 133 36.93 -4.85 -127.29
CA ILE A 133 37.96 -3.81 -127.34
C ILE A 133 38.66 -3.88 -128.70
N ARG A 134 38.59 -2.81 -129.49
CA ARG A 134 39.31 -2.63 -130.75
C ARG A 134 40.56 -1.78 -130.52
N MET A 135 41.71 -2.24 -131.00
CA MET A 135 43.02 -1.63 -130.83
C MET A 135 43.69 -1.44 -132.19
N ILE A 136 43.94 -0.18 -132.55
CA ILE A 136 44.56 0.22 -133.82
C ILE A 136 45.94 0.80 -133.52
N LYS A 137 46.99 0.25 -134.12
CA LYS A 137 48.38 0.58 -133.82
C LYS A 137 49.19 0.80 -135.10
N PRO A 138 49.77 2.00 -135.32
CA PRO A 138 50.64 2.25 -136.45
C PRO A 138 51.98 1.51 -136.31
N MET A 139 52.44 0.95 -137.43
CA MET A 139 53.76 0.33 -137.58
C MET A 139 54.73 1.39 -138.08
N ILE A 140 55.59 1.88 -137.18
CA ILE A 140 56.55 2.95 -137.48
C ILE A 140 57.86 2.33 -137.99
N ALA A 141 58.37 2.83 -139.13
CA ALA A 141 59.63 2.42 -139.74
C ALA A 141 60.81 2.70 -138.81
N THR A 142 61.65 1.70 -138.65
CA THR A 142 62.93 1.79 -137.91
C THR A 142 64.10 1.72 -138.90
N PRO A 143 65.36 2.00 -138.50
CA PRO A 143 66.51 1.95 -139.41
C PRO A 143 66.64 0.63 -140.20
N GLU A 144 66.24 -0.49 -139.58
CA GLU A 144 66.26 -1.83 -140.20
C GLU A 144 65.25 -1.96 -141.35
N CYS A 145 64.16 -1.20 -141.34
CA CYS A 145 63.10 -1.24 -142.35
C CYS A 145 63.57 -0.65 -143.71
N MET A 146 64.58 0.22 -143.70
CA MET A 146 65.05 0.95 -144.88
C MET A 146 65.68 0.04 -145.95
N ALA A 147 66.15 -1.14 -145.56
CA ALA A 147 66.74 -2.11 -146.50
C ALA A 147 65.73 -2.59 -147.55
N CYS A 148 64.43 -2.64 -147.20
CA CYS A 148 63.35 -3.04 -148.10
C CYS A 148 62.38 -1.88 -148.43
N HIS A 149 62.41 -0.78 -147.69
CA HIS A 149 61.53 0.38 -147.88
C HIS A 149 62.32 1.63 -148.30
N ALA A 150 63.10 1.52 -149.39
CA ALA A 150 64.02 2.56 -149.82
C ALA A 150 63.37 3.93 -150.13
N ASN A 151 62.06 3.96 -150.41
CA ASN A 151 61.30 5.18 -150.72
C ASN A 151 60.65 5.85 -149.48
N GLN A 152 60.92 5.38 -148.27
CA GLN A 152 60.39 5.94 -147.03
C GLN A 152 61.52 6.30 -146.08
N ASN A 153 61.29 7.15 -145.08
CA ASN A 153 62.29 7.50 -144.07
C ASN A 153 62.03 6.81 -142.73
N VAL A 154 63.09 6.65 -141.93
CA VAL A 154 62.95 6.20 -140.54
C VAL A 154 62.00 7.13 -139.80
N GLY A 155 60.97 6.56 -139.17
CA GLY A 155 59.90 7.30 -138.51
C GLY A 155 58.59 7.40 -139.30
N ASP A 156 58.54 6.97 -140.56
CA ASP A 156 57.30 6.92 -141.35
C ASP A 156 56.42 5.73 -140.99
N VAL A 157 55.11 5.83 -141.22
CA VAL A 157 54.19 4.72 -140.94
C VAL A 157 54.14 3.80 -142.16
N ILE A 158 54.73 2.62 -142.03
CA ILE A 158 54.84 1.63 -143.11
C ILE A 158 53.57 0.75 -143.22
N GLY A 159 52.78 0.70 -142.16
CA GLY A 159 51.48 0.06 -142.12
C GLY A 159 50.74 0.37 -140.82
N VAL A 160 49.48 -0.02 -140.69
CA VAL A 160 48.70 0.10 -139.45
C VAL A 160 48.05 -1.24 -139.16
N MET A 161 48.25 -1.76 -137.96
CA MET A 161 47.65 -3.00 -137.48
C MET A 161 46.39 -2.70 -136.68
N ASP A 162 45.25 -3.23 -137.09
CA ASP A 162 43.95 -3.11 -136.43
C ASP A 162 43.52 -4.47 -135.87
N LEU A 163 43.33 -4.55 -134.56
CA LEU A 163 43.05 -5.76 -133.79
C LEU A 163 41.79 -5.58 -132.94
N THR A 164 40.78 -6.43 -133.10
CA THR A 164 39.57 -6.43 -132.23
C THR A 164 39.55 -7.65 -131.32
N PHE A 165 39.23 -7.49 -130.03
CA PHE A 165 39.23 -8.55 -129.01
C PHE A 165 37.94 -8.61 -128.18
N SER A 166 37.49 -9.80 -127.76
CA SER A 166 36.25 -10.02 -126.99
C SER A 166 36.46 -10.08 -125.47
N LEU A 167 35.55 -9.46 -124.69
CA LEU A 167 35.57 -9.41 -123.20
C LEU A 167 34.62 -10.41 -122.53
N GLU A 168 33.89 -11.23 -123.27
CA GLU A 168 32.79 -12.08 -122.77
C GLU A 168 33.20 -13.04 -121.63
N GLU A 169 34.44 -13.55 -121.65
CA GLU A 169 34.97 -14.46 -120.61
C GLU A 169 35.19 -13.73 -119.27
N THR A 170 35.48 -12.43 -119.31
CA THR A 170 35.63 -11.57 -118.12
C THR A 170 34.28 -11.31 -117.46
N ASP A 171 33.24 -11.06 -118.26
CA ASP A 171 31.90 -10.76 -117.75
C ASP A 171 31.27 -11.98 -117.03
N LYS A 172 31.49 -13.20 -117.52
CA LYS A 172 31.05 -14.43 -116.83
C LYS A 172 31.72 -14.60 -115.47
N ARG A 173 32.99 -14.21 -115.34
CA ARG A 173 33.74 -14.31 -114.07
C ARG A 173 33.23 -13.34 -113.02
N ILE A 174 32.83 -12.13 -113.43
CA ILE A 174 32.22 -11.13 -112.52
C ILE A 174 30.90 -11.67 -111.94
N GLN A 175 30.02 -12.26 -112.75
CA GLN A 175 28.75 -12.79 -112.25
C GLN A 175 28.91 -13.94 -111.23
N SER A 176 29.93 -14.79 -111.40
CA SER A 176 30.21 -15.86 -110.44
C SER A 176 30.59 -15.30 -109.06
N LEU A 177 31.47 -14.30 -109.03
CA LEU A 177 31.93 -13.66 -107.79
C LEU A 177 30.78 -12.96 -107.05
N LEU A 178 29.85 -12.33 -107.77
CA LEU A 178 28.69 -11.66 -107.16
C LEU A 178 27.76 -12.63 -106.44
N LYS A 179 27.57 -13.85 -106.95
CA LYS A 179 26.74 -14.87 -106.29
C LYS A 179 27.36 -15.35 -104.97
N GLU A 180 28.67 -15.55 -104.92
CA GLU A 180 29.35 -15.98 -103.69
C GLU A 180 29.25 -14.94 -102.56
N ILE A 181 29.52 -13.67 -102.86
CA ILE A 181 29.46 -12.58 -101.86
C ILE A 181 28.07 -12.50 -101.22
N SER A 182 27.01 -12.52 -102.03
CA SER A 182 25.62 -12.41 -101.56
C SER A 182 25.23 -13.56 -100.62
N PHE A 183 25.66 -14.78 -100.91
CA PHE A 183 25.37 -15.96 -100.08
C PHE A 183 26.05 -15.90 -98.71
N THR A 184 27.34 -15.52 -98.65
CA THR A 184 28.07 -15.41 -97.38
C THR A 184 27.51 -14.34 -96.45
N SER A 185 27.04 -13.19 -96.96
CA SER A 185 26.47 -12.13 -96.13
C SER A 185 25.15 -12.52 -95.46
N ALA A 186 24.31 -13.33 -96.12
CA ALA A 186 23.02 -13.76 -95.56
C ALA A 186 23.18 -14.68 -94.34
N ILE A 187 24.16 -15.60 -94.37
CA ILE A 187 24.43 -16.53 -93.27
C ILE A 187 24.90 -15.78 -92.01
N LEU A 188 25.80 -14.80 -92.19
CA LEU A 188 26.35 -14.04 -91.06
C LEU A 188 25.26 -13.22 -90.36
N GLY A 189 24.32 -12.65 -91.11
CA GLY A 189 23.18 -11.91 -90.54
C GLY A 189 22.20 -12.77 -89.74
N LEU A 190 22.01 -14.03 -90.12
CA LEU A 190 21.14 -14.95 -89.35
C LEU A 190 21.77 -15.32 -88.00
N LEU A 191 23.08 -15.59 -87.99
CA LEU A 191 23.83 -15.96 -86.78
C LEU A 191 23.80 -14.85 -85.71
N THR A 192 23.93 -13.59 -86.11
CA THR A 192 23.91 -12.46 -85.18
C THR A 192 22.55 -12.23 -84.53
N ILE A 193 21.45 -12.42 -85.27
CA ILE A 193 20.08 -12.32 -84.73
C ILE A 193 19.84 -13.38 -83.64
N ILE A 194 20.26 -14.62 -83.90
CA ILE A 194 20.13 -15.72 -82.93
C ILE A 194 20.91 -15.43 -81.64
N LEU A 195 22.15 -14.91 -81.77
CA LEU A 195 22.99 -14.56 -80.63
C LEU A 195 22.34 -13.46 -79.75
N ILE A 196 21.83 -12.40 -80.37
CA ILE A 196 21.17 -11.28 -79.67
C ILE A 196 19.93 -11.76 -78.92
N PHE A 197 19.10 -12.61 -79.55
CA PHE A 197 17.92 -13.18 -78.90
C PHE A 197 18.29 -13.97 -77.62
N PHE A 198 19.36 -14.76 -77.67
CA PHE A 198 19.84 -15.50 -76.50
C PHE A 198 20.31 -14.59 -75.36
N ILE A 199 21.07 -13.53 -75.67
CA ILE A 199 21.59 -12.58 -74.67
C ILE A 199 20.45 -11.83 -73.98
N VAL A 200 19.52 -11.27 -74.75
CA VAL A 200 18.39 -10.50 -74.18
C VAL A 200 17.49 -11.40 -73.35
N LYS A 201 17.18 -12.61 -73.84
CA LYS A 201 16.35 -13.57 -73.09
C LYS A 201 16.99 -13.96 -71.76
N LYS A 202 18.31 -14.18 -71.73
CA LYS A 202 19.05 -14.51 -70.49
C LYS A 202 18.97 -13.37 -69.47
N ALA A 203 19.17 -12.12 -69.91
CA ALA A 203 19.13 -10.95 -69.02
C ALA A 203 17.73 -10.66 -68.46
N THR A 204 16.67 -10.75 -69.26
CA THR A 204 15.31 -10.44 -68.77
C THR A 204 14.69 -11.52 -67.89
N ASN A 205 15.14 -12.78 -68.01
CA ASN A 205 14.61 -13.87 -67.20
C ASN A 205 14.93 -13.68 -65.70
N SER A 206 16.15 -13.21 -65.37
CA SER A 206 16.55 -12.91 -63.98
C SER A 206 15.68 -11.82 -63.34
N ILE A 207 15.25 -10.82 -64.13
CA ILE A 207 14.37 -9.73 -63.67
C ILE A 207 12.94 -10.23 -63.41
N GLU A 208 12.43 -11.13 -64.27
CA GLU A 208 11.09 -11.72 -64.11
C GLU A 208 10.99 -12.57 -62.83
N ILE A 209 12.04 -13.35 -62.51
CA ILE A 209 12.15 -14.11 -61.25
C ILE A 209 12.18 -13.17 -60.02
N LEU A 210 12.90 -12.05 -60.11
CA LEU A 210 12.98 -11.07 -59.02
C LEU A 210 11.61 -10.40 -58.77
N LYS A 211 10.88 -10.08 -59.84
CA LYS A 211 9.50 -9.58 -59.76
C LYS A 211 8.56 -10.60 -59.10
N GLU A 212 8.64 -11.87 -59.49
CA GLU A 212 7.84 -12.93 -58.86
C GLU A 212 8.18 -13.10 -57.38
N GLY A 213 9.46 -13.04 -57.01
CA GLY A 213 9.90 -13.10 -55.62
C GLY A 213 9.32 -11.98 -54.75
N PHE A 214 9.37 -10.73 -55.21
CA PHE A 214 8.72 -9.61 -54.51
C PHE A 214 7.19 -9.72 -54.48
N SER A 215 6.58 -10.21 -55.56
CA SER A 215 5.13 -10.44 -55.60
C SER A 215 4.69 -11.47 -54.56
N ASN A 216 5.49 -12.52 -54.34
CA ASN A 216 5.20 -13.54 -53.33
C ASN A 216 5.31 -13.01 -51.91
N LEU A 217 6.24 -12.07 -51.65
CA LEU A 217 6.36 -11.41 -50.34
C LEU A 217 5.16 -10.53 -49.99
N LEU A 218 4.55 -9.88 -51.00
CA LEU A 218 3.39 -9.00 -50.78
C LEU A 218 2.11 -9.77 -50.44
N HIS A 219 2.03 -11.05 -50.80
CA HIS A 219 0.81 -11.86 -50.64
C HIS A 219 0.97 -12.97 -49.60
N SER A 220 2.12 -13.06 -48.93
CA SER A 220 2.42 -14.10 -47.94
C SER A 220 2.92 -13.47 -46.65
N ASN A 221 2.39 -13.93 -45.51
CA ASN A 221 2.94 -13.61 -44.18
C ASN A 221 4.14 -14.52 -43.82
N ASP A 222 4.61 -15.36 -44.76
CA ASP A 222 5.75 -16.25 -44.55
C ASP A 222 7.08 -15.50 -44.70
N THR A 223 7.79 -15.36 -43.59
CA THR A 223 9.10 -14.70 -43.52
C THR A 223 10.23 -15.55 -44.09
N ASN A 224 9.98 -16.80 -44.48
CA ASN A 224 10.98 -17.71 -45.07
C ASN A 224 11.15 -17.56 -46.59
N ILE A 225 10.51 -16.59 -47.22
CA ILE A 225 10.64 -16.37 -48.66
C ILE A 225 12.07 -15.90 -48.97
N THR A 226 12.72 -16.63 -49.88
CA THR A 226 14.05 -16.29 -50.40
C THR A 226 13.99 -16.07 -51.91
N LEU A 227 14.74 -15.09 -52.39
CA LEU A 227 14.90 -14.83 -53.81
C LEU A 227 15.88 -15.85 -54.40
N LYS A 228 15.38 -16.81 -55.19
CA LYS A 228 16.16 -17.87 -55.85
C LYS A 228 16.78 -17.40 -57.18
N VAL A 229 17.57 -16.32 -57.16
CA VAL A 229 18.23 -15.79 -58.37
C VAL A 229 19.59 -16.47 -58.55
N LYS A 230 19.79 -17.18 -59.66
CA LYS A 230 21.07 -17.84 -60.05
C LYS A 230 21.87 -17.00 -61.06
N SER A 231 21.86 -15.70 -60.88
CA SER A 231 22.62 -14.76 -61.71
C SER A 231 23.92 -14.40 -60.98
N ASN A 232 25.05 -14.33 -61.69
CA ASN A 232 26.35 -13.92 -61.14
C ASN A 232 26.67 -12.46 -61.53
N ASP A 233 25.64 -11.68 -61.79
CA ASP A 233 25.71 -10.26 -62.15
C ASP A 233 25.08 -9.41 -61.03
N GLU A 234 24.95 -8.11 -61.25
CA GLU A 234 24.43 -7.16 -60.26
C GLU A 234 23.01 -7.52 -59.77
N ILE A 235 22.24 -8.26 -60.59
CA ILE A 235 20.90 -8.73 -60.23
C ILE A 235 20.96 -9.88 -59.21
N GLY A 236 22.01 -10.70 -59.28
CA GLY A 236 22.32 -11.72 -58.26
C GLY A 236 22.74 -11.12 -56.92
N ASP A 237 23.58 -10.09 -56.93
CA ASP A 237 24.04 -9.40 -55.73
C ASP A 237 22.88 -8.74 -54.96
N VAL A 238 21.95 -8.11 -55.68
CA VAL A 238 20.73 -7.53 -55.08
C VAL A 238 19.88 -8.61 -54.41
N ALA A 239 19.74 -9.78 -55.05
CA ALA A 239 19.00 -10.90 -54.46
C ALA A 239 19.70 -11.46 -53.19
N ALA A 240 21.03 -11.55 -53.20
CA ALA A 240 21.82 -12.00 -52.05
C ALA A 240 21.75 -11.02 -50.87
N LEU A 241 21.85 -9.71 -51.14
CA LEU A 241 21.74 -8.68 -50.11
C LEU A 241 20.33 -8.64 -49.51
N PHE A 242 19.30 -8.79 -50.35
CA PHE A 242 17.91 -8.91 -49.88
C PHE A 242 17.71 -10.16 -49.02
N ASN A 243 18.22 -11.32 -49.44
CA ASN A 243 18.15 -12.54 -48.65
C ASN A 243 18.85 -12.36 -47.29
N SER A 244 20.02 -11.71 -47.27
CA SER A 244 20.76 -11.40 -46.03
C SER A 244 19.99 -10.44 -45.11
N TYR A 245 19.32 -9.44 -45.66
CA TYR A 245 18.42 -8.57 -44.91
C TYR A 245 17.24 -9.37 -44.33
N MET A 246 16.66 -10.29 -45.10
CA MET A 246 15.57 -11.14 -44.63
C MET A 246 16.01 -12.17 -43.60
N ASP A 247 17.24 -12.68 -43.68
CA ASP A 247 17.84 -13.50 -42.63
C ASP A 247 17.93 -12.70 -41.32
N LYS A 248 18.41 -11.45 -41.37
CA LYS A 248 18.47 -10.57 -40.20
C LYS A 248 17.09 -10.26 -39.61
N VAL A 249 16.07 -10.03 -40.45
CA VAL A 249 14.69 -9.82 -39.98
C VAL A 249 14.14 -11.08 -39.33
N ARG A 250 14.36 -12.26 -39.91
CA ARG A 250 13.95 -13.55 -39.32
C ARG A 250 14.61 -13.82 -37.98
N GLU A 251 15.91 -13.55 -37.88
CA GLU A 251 16.66 -13.68 -36.62
C GLU A 251 16.10 -12.75 -35.54
N GLY A 252 15.82 -11.48 -35.89
CA GLY A 252 15.20 -10.52 -34.98
C GLY A 252 13.80 -10.93 -34.51
N LEU A 253 12.94 -11.41 -35.43
CA LEU A 253 11.59 -11.90 -35.08
C LEU A 253 11.64 -13.14 -34.17
N LYS A 254 12.58 -14.06 -34.41
CA LYS A 254 12.77 -15.24 -33.56
C LYS A 254 13.28 -14.85 -32.17
N GLN A 255 14.15 -13.85 -32.09
CA GLN A 255 14.61 -13.30 -30.82
C GLN A 255 13.46 -12.64 -30.03
N ASP A 256 12.58 -11.89 -30.70
CA ASP A 256 11.39 -11.31 -30.09
C ASP A 256 10.40 -12.41 -29.62
N GLU A 257 10.21 -13.48 -30.40
CA GLU A 257 9.38 -14.64 -30.05
C GLU A 257 9.83 -15.28 -28.73
N ILE A 258 11.14 -15.51 -28.55
CA ILE A 258 11.70 -16.06 -27.31
C ILE A 258 11.39 -15.16 -26.10
N VAL A 259 11.50 -13.84 -26.25
CA VAL A 259 11.19 -12.89 -25.16
C VAL A 259 9.69 -12.92 -24.83
N ILE A 260 8.82 -13.03 -25.83
CA ILE A 260 7.37 -13.12 -25.63
C ILE A 260 6.98 -14.43 -24.94
N GLU A 261 7.57 -15.56 -25.33
CA GLU A 261 7.35 -16.85 -24.67
C GLU A 261 7.81 -16.83 -23.20
N GLU A 262 9.00 -16.29 -22.92
CA GLU A 262 9.49 -16.11 -21.55
C GLU A 262 8.58 -15.15 -20.75
N ALA A 263 8.13 -14.05 -21.36
CA ALA A 263 7.21 -13.12 -20.73
C ALA A 263 5.88 -13.77 -20.37
N ASN A 264 5.32 -14.61 -21.23
CA ASN A 264 4.09 -15.36 -20.94
C ASN A 264 4.27 -16.31 -19.75
N ASP A 265 5.38 -17.06 -19.69
CA ASP A 265 5.70 -17.93 -18.56
C ASP A 265 5.87 -17.13 -17.25
N VAL A 266 6.58 -16.00 -17.29
CA VAL A 266 6.75 -15.10 -16.13
C VAL A 266 5.40 -14.50 -15.68
N ILE A 267 4.52 -14.12 -16.62
CA ILE A 267 3.17 -13.62 -16.30
C ILE A 267 2.34 -14.70 -15.63
N GLU A 268 2.38 -15.94 -16.12
CA GLU A 268 1.65 -17.06 -15.52
C GLU A 268 2.15 -17.35 -14.09
N LYS A 269 3.46 -17.35 -13.87
CA LYS A 269 4.07 -17.47 -12.53
C LYS A 269 3.67 -16.31 -11.62
N THR A 270 3.68 -15.08 -12.12
CA THR A 270 3.27 -13.88 -11.38
C THR A 270 1.79 -13.93 -10.99
N ALA A 271 0.92 -14.36 -11.91
CA ALA A 271 -0.52 -14.54 -11.66
C ALA A 271 -0.79 -15.59 -10.57
N ASN A 272 0.07 -16.61 -10.46
CA ASN A 272 0.04 -17.60 -9.39
C ASN A 272 0.70 -17.12 -8.07
N GLY A 273 1.16 -15.86 -8.00
CA GLY A 273 1.72 -15.24 -6.80
C GLY A 273 3.26 -15.27 -6.70
N PHE A 274 3.97 -15.73 -7.72
CA PHE A 274 5.44 -15.78 -7.71
C PHE A 274 6.08 -14.52 -8.30
N PHE A 275 6.27 -13.48 -7.49
CA PHE A 275 6.85 -12.18 -7.91
C PHE A 275 8.39 -12.15 -7.95
N VAL A 276 9.05 -13.30 -8.07
CA VAL A 276 10.53 -13.40 -8.06
C VAL A 276 11.14 -13.58 -9.45
N TYR A 277 10.34 -13.96 -10.44
CA TYR A 277 10.80 -14.23 -11.79
C TYR A 277 10.80 -12.95 -12.63
N LYS A 278 11.81 -12.80 -13.49
CA LYS A 278 11.96 -11.69 -14.44
C LYS A 278 12.22 -12.26 -15.83
N VAL A 279 11.85 -11.51 -16.86
CA VAL A 279 12.19 -11.83 -18.25
C VAL A 279 13.61 -11.36 -18.51
N HIS A 280 14.50 -12.28 -18.88
CA HIS A 280 15.93 -12.03 -19.00
C HIS A 280 16.41 -11.84 -20.44
N ASN A 281 15.76 -12.49 -21.42
CA ASN A 281 16.19 -12.37 -22.82
C ASN A 281 16.03 -10.92 -23.33
N THR A 282 16.85 -10.55 -24.32
CA THR A 282 16.82 -9.23 -24.95
C THR A 282 16.03 -9.30 -26.25
N ALA A 283 15.10 -8.38 -26.48
CA ALA A 283 14.35 -8.33 -27.73
C ALA A 283 15.15 -7.57 -28.80
N SER A 284 14.97 -7.95 -30.07
CA SER A 284 15.48 -7.19 -31.20
C SER A 284 14.64 -5.93 -31.45
N ASN A 285 13.34 -5.97 -31.16
CA ASN A 285 12.44 -4.83 -31.28
C ASN A 285 12.43 -3.99 -29.99
N HIS A 286 12.71 -2.69 -30.13
CA HIS A 286 12.76 -1.76 -29.01
C HIS A 286 11.46 -1.70 -28.20
N HIS A 287 10.28 -1.85 -28.83
CA HIS A 287 9.00 -1.84 -28.13
C HIS A 287 8.78 -3.10 -27.29
N VAL A 288 9.24 -4.26 -27.77
CA VAL A 288 9.19 -5.53 -27.02
C VAL A 288 10.14 -5.47 -25.83
N GLU A 289 11.34 -4.89 -26.02
CA GLU A 289 12.32 -4.67 -24.96
C GLU A 289 11.80 -3.69 -23.88
N ASP A 290 11.14 -2.59 -24.28
CA ASP A 290 10.53 -1.64 -23.35
C ASP A 290 9.37 -2.28 -22.56
N LEU A 291 8.52 -3.09 -23.21
CA LEU A 291 7.46 -3.84 -22.55
C LEU A 291 8.02 -4.81 -21.50
N LYS A 292 9.06 -5.57 -21.86
CA LYS A 292 9.80 -6.45 -20.94
C LYS A 292 10.30 -5.70 -19.71
N ASN A 293 10.94 -4.54 -19.92
CA ASN A 293 11.50 -3.75 -18.82
C ASN A 293 10.39 -3.22 -17.90
N LYS A 294 9.28 -2.74 -18.46
CA LYS A 294 8.12 -2.30 -17.67
C LYS A 294 7.47 -3.45 -16.90
N LEU A 295 7.35 -4.64 -17.50
CA LEU A 295 6.85 -5.85 -16.82
C LEU A 295 7.75 -6.21 -15.63
N ASN A 296 9.07 -6.23 -15.81
CA ASN A 296 10.03 -6.53 -14.74
C ASN A 296 9.95 -5.51 -13.60
N VAL A 297 9.84 -4.21 -13.92
CA VAL A 297 9.69 -3.15 -12.90
C VAL A 297 8.37 -3.28 -12.13
N MET A 298 7.27 -3.65 -12.82
CA MET A 298 5.99 -3.90 -12.17
C MET A 298 6.09 -5.06 -11.18
N ILE A 299 6.64 -6.20 -11.61
CA ILE A 299 6.82 -7.39 -10.76
C ILE A 299 7.68 -7.06 -9.53
N GLU A 300 8.80 -6.37 -9.74
CA GLU A 300 9.73 -5.99 -8.66
C GLU A 300 9.07 -5.06 -7.64
N LYS A 301 8.39 -3.99 -8.07
CA LYS A 301 7.70 -3.08 -7.15
C LYS A 301 6.57 -3.75 -6.37
N THR A 302 5.81 -4.64 -7.02
CA THR A 302 4.77 -5.41 -6.34
C THR A 302 5.38 -6.39 -5.33
N LYS A 303 6.47 -7.08 -5.68
CA LYS A 303 7.22 -7.95 -4.77
C LYS A 303 7.65 -7.19 -3.53
N ASP A 304 8.33 -6.06 -3.69
CA ASP A 304 8.89 -5.30 -2.58
C ASP A 304 7.80 -4.77 -1.64
N THR A 305 6.65 -4.37 -2.20
CA THR A 305 5.48 -4.00 -1.39
C THR A 305 4.93 -5.18 -0.60
N LEU A 306 4.79 -6.35 -1.22
CA LEU A 306 4.32 -7.57 -0.54
C LEU A 306 5.30 -8.06 0.52
N ASP A 307 6.61 -7.95 0.27
CA ASP A 307 7.66 -8.29 1.24
C ASP A 307 7.59 -7.36 2.46
N ASN A 308 7.41 -6.05 2.26
CA ASN A 308 7.22 -5.08 3.34
C ASN A 308 5.95 -5.35 4.16
N ILE A 309 4.84 -5.70 3.50
CA ILE A 309 3.60 -6.11 4.16
C ILE A 309 3.81 -7.38 4.98
N ASN A 310 4.47 -8.39 4.42
CA ASN A 310 4.75 -9.65 5.09
C ASN A 310 5.65 -9.44 6.30
N GLU A 311 6.65 -8.56 6.19
CA GLU A 311 7.50 -8.18 7.32
C GLU A 311 6.68 -7.52 8.44
N ALA A 312 5.81 -6.55 8.12
CA ALA A 312 4.92 -5.95 9.11
C ALA A 312 4.03 -6.99 9.82
N LEU A 313 3.45 -7.92 9.07
CA LEU A 313 2.63 -9.00 9.61
C LEU A 313 3.45 -9.97 10.50
N ARG A 314 4.71 -10.24 10.15
CA ARG A 314 5.63 -11.04 10.99
C ARG A 314 5.95 -10.33 12.31
N GLN A 315 6.24 -9.03 12.26
CA GLN A 315 6.47 -8.23 13.47
C GLN A 315 5.23 -8.26 14.38
N TYR A 316 4.03 -8.10 13.81
CA TYR A 316 2.78 -8.22 14.57
C TYR A 316 2.53 -9.63 15.13
N ALA A 317 2.87 -10.69 14.39
CA ALA A 317 2.79 -12.07 14.88
C ALA A 317 3.74 -12.33 16.06
N GLU A 318 4.88 -11.63 16.11
CA GLU A 318 5.81 -11.59 17.25
C GLU A 318 5.40 -10.59 18.34
N SER A 319 4.16 -10.06 18.29
CA SER A 319 3.62 -9.08 19.23
C SER A 319 4.37 -7.74 19.29
N LYS A 320 4.96 -7.31 18.17
CA LYS A 320 5.65 -6.02 18.00
C LYS A 320 4.79 -5.05 17.18
N TYR A 321 3.79 -4.49 17.83
CA TYR A 321 2.79 -3.59 17.24
C TYR A 321 3.27 -2.13 17.11
N ASP A 322 4.47 -1.83 17.60
CA ASP A 322 5.18 -0.56 17.37
C ASP A 322 5.83 -0.45 15.99
N TYR A 323 5.90 -1.56 15.24
CA TYR A 323 6.37 -1.54 13.86
C TYR A 323 5.40 -0.75 12.97
N VAL A 324 5.94 0.18 12.18
CA VAL A 324 5.16 0.99 11.23
C VAL A 324 5.78 0.84 9.85
N LEU A 325 4.97 0.42 8.89
CA LEU A 325 5.36 0.35 7.49
C LEU A 325 5.44 1.78 6.95
N LYS A 326 6.66 2.26 6.74
CA LYS A 326 6.96 3.61 6.23
C LYS A 326 7.45 3.52 4.79
N ASP A 327 6.54 3.65 3.84
CA ASP A 327 6.88 3.79 2.43
C ASP A 327 5.89 4.75 1.75
N ASP A 328 6.35 5.99 1.54
CA ASP A 328 5.56 7.06 0.91
C ASP A 328 5.37 6.84 -0.61
N THR A 329 5.95 5.78 -1.16
CA THR A 329 5.88 5.46 -2.60
C THR A 329 4.80 4.44 -2.93
N ILE A 330 4.09 3.92 -1.93
CA ILE A 330 2.96 2.99 -2.10
C ILE A 330 1.65 3.79 -2.12
N PHE A 331 0.90 3.68 -3.20
CA PHE A 331 -0.40 4.34 -3.40
C PHE A 331 -1.38 3.41 -4.11
N GLY A 332 -2.63 3.86 -4.31
CA GLY A 332 -3.68 3.02 -4.87
C GLY A 332 -4.14 1.94 -3.88
N ASN A 333 -4.61 0.79 -4.37
CA ASN A 333 -5.10 -0.29 -3.51
C ASN A 333 -4.04 -0.82 -2.52
N LEU A 334 -2.78 -0.88 -2.93
CA LEU A 334 -1.68 -1.28 -2.03
C LEU A 334 -1.39 -0.23 -0.96
N GLY A 335 -1.62 1.05 -1.26
CA GLY A 335 -1.53 2.16 -0.29
C GLY A 335 -2.62 2.06 0.77
N SER A 336 -3.88 1.83 0.36
CA SER A 336 -4.97 1.52 1.30
C SER A 336 -4.67 0.31 2.18
N LEU A 337 -4.15 -0.78 1.61
CA LEU A 337 -3.77 -1.99 2.35
C LEU A 337 -2.67 -1.68 3.40
N THR A 338 -1.64 -0.96 2.99
CA THR A 338 -0.53 -0.54 3.86
C THR A 338 -1.03 0.34 5.01
N SER A 339 -1.86 1.33 4.72
CA SER A 339 -2.50 2.19 5.74
C SER A 339 -3.43 1.40 6.67
N GLY A 340 -4.11 0.36 6.16
CA GLY A 340 -4.89 -0.57 6.96
C GLY A 340 -4.03 -1.42 7.93
N ILE A 341 -2.88 -1.91 7.47
CA ILE A 341 -1.93 -2.66 8.33
C ILE A 341 -1.38 -1.76 9.44
N ASN A 342 -0.99 -0.54 9.11
CA ASN A 342 -0.55 0.44 10.11
C ASN A 342 -1.67 0.78 11.11
N LEU A 343 -2.93 0.88 10.64
CA LEU A 343 -4.09 1.08 11.52
C LEU A 343 -4.28 -0.08 12.50
N VAL A 344 -4.10 -1.33 12.06
CA VAL A 344 -4.16 -2.50 12.95
C VAL A 344 -3.08 -2.44 14.04
N GLY A 345 -1.84 -2.09 13.70
CA GLY A 345 -0.75 -1.95 14.67
C GLY A 345 -1.00 -0.82 15.68
N ASN A 346 -1.49 0.32 15.20
CA ASN A 346 -1.85 1.46 16.04
C ASN A 346 -3.00 1.12 16.99
N ASN A 347 -4.11 0.58 16.48
CA ASN A 347 -5.26 0.20 17.33
C ASN A 347 -4.89 -0.88 18.35
N THR A 348 -4.06 -1.86 17.95
CA THR A 348 -3.59 -2.89 18.89
C THR A 348 -2.69 -2.30 19.96
N SER A 349 -1.84 -1.33 19.59
CA SER A 349 -1.02 -0.59 20.54
C SER A 349 -1.86 0.19 21.56
N GLU A 350 -2.96 0.79 21.11
CA GLU A 350 -3.90 1.51 21.98
C GLU A 350 -4.64 0.54 22.92
N LEU A 351 -5.11 -0.61 22.44
CA LEU A 351 -5.71 -1.63 23.29
C LEU A 351 -4.74 -2.14 24.35
N LEU A 352 -3.48 -2.40 24.00
CA LEU A 352 -2.44 -2.81 24.94
C LEU A 352 -2.13 -1.72 25.97
N ALA A 353 -2.12 -0.46 25.55
CA ALA A 353 -1.97 0.69 26.43
C ALA A 353 -3.13 0.81 27.42
N ILE A 354 -4.39 0.60 26.99
CA ILE A 354 -5.57 0.53 27.87
C ILE A 354 -5.35 -0.56 28.92
N VAL A 355 -5.02 -1.78 28.50
CA VAL A 355 -4.80 -2.91 29.41
C VAL A 355 -3.67 -2.61 30.41
N MET A 356 -2.58 -1.98 29.96
CA MET A 356 -1.45 -1.62 30.83
C MET A 356 -1.84 -0.53 31.85
N ASN A 357 -2.53 0.54 31.42
CA ASN A 357 -2.99 1.61 32.31
C ASN A 357 -4.03 1.08 33.31
N THR A 358 -5.00 0.29 32.86
CA THR A 358 -5.98 -0.36 33.73
C THR A 358 -5.31 -1.32 34.72
N GLY A 359 -4.35 -2.13 34.25
CA GLY A 359 -3.58 -3.02 35.10
C GLY A 359 -2.82 -2.27 36.21
N ASN A 360 -2.11 -1.19 35.86
CA ASN A 360 -1.40 -0.35 36.82
C ASN A 360 -2.35 0.36 37.81
N SER A 361 -3.47 0.90 37.32
CA SER A 361 -4.48 1.53 38.18
C SER A 361 -5.07 0.52 39.17
N LEU A 362 -5.42 -0.68 38.69
CA LEU A 362 -5.92 -1.77 39.52
C LEU A 362 -4.89 -2.19 40.57
N LYS A 363 -3.61 -2.27 40.23
CA LYS A 363 -2.52 -2.57 41.19
C LYS A 363 -2.52 -1.56 42.33
N ASN A 364 -2.58 -0.27 42.01
CA ASN A 364 -2.56 0.80 43.00
C ASN A 364 -3.81 0.77 43.89
N SER A 365 -5.01 0.69 43.30
CA SER A 365 -6.26 0.60 44.06
C SER A 365 -6.32 -0.63 44.97
N THR A 366 -5.74 -1.73 44.52
CA THR A 366 -5.71 -2.98 45.29
C THR A 366 -4.72 -2.92 46.45
N GLN A 367 -3.59 -2.23 46.27
CA GLN A 367 -2.67 -1.95 47.37
C GLN A 367 -3.37 -1.12 48.45
N THR A 368 -4.04 -0.02 48.06
CA THR A 368 -4.85 0.78 48.98
C THR A 368 -5.90 -0.07 49.70
N LEU A 369 -6.62 -0.95 48.98
CA LEU A 369 -7.63 -1.83 49.56
C LEU A 369 -7.02 -2.82 50.58
N SER A 370 -5.82 -3.35 50.31
CA SER A 370 -5.09 -4.22 51.22
C SER A 370 -4.69 -3.48 52.49
N ASP A 371 -4.15 -2.28 52.36
CA ASP A 371 -3.73 -1.43 53.50
C ASP A 371 -4.93 -1.06 54.38
N THR A 372 -6.06 -0.63 53.77
CA THR A 372 -7.30 -0.32 54.50
C THR A 372 -7.90 -1.54 55.19
N SER A 373 -7.80 -2.73 54.58
CA SER A 373 -8.22 -3.98 55.20
C SER A 373 -7.38 -4.34 56.43
N LEU A 374 -6.06 -4.18 56.37
CA LEU A 374 -5.17 -4.38 57.51
C LEU A 374 -5.49 -3.41 58.66
N GLU A 375 -5.77 -2.16 58.32
CA GLU A 375 -6.20 -1.15 59.30
C GLU A 375 -7.54 -1.53 59.96
N LEU A 376 -8.53 -1.99 59.19
CA LEU A 376 -9.81 -2.46 59.72
C LEU A 376 -9.65 -3.67 60.65
N LYS A 377 -8.78 -4.63 60.29
CA LYS A 377 -8.45 -5.79 61.13
C LYS A 377 -7.82 -5.35 62.45
N SER A 378 -6.87 -4.41 62.40
CA SER A 378 -6.21 -3.84 63.59
C SER A 378 -7.19 -3.08 64.48
N SER A 379 -8.05 -2.23 63.89
CA SER A 379 -9.09 -1.49 64.61
C SER A 379 -10.09 -2.42 65.30
N SER A 380 -10.56 -3.46 64.58
CA SER A 380 -11.47 -4.47 65.13
C SER A 380 -10.83 -5.24 66.28
N SER A 381 -9.55 -5.60 66.17
CA SER A 381 -8.83 -6.27 67.27
C SER A 381 -8.68 -5.38 68.51
N LYS A 382 -8.44 -4.07 68.34
CA LYS A 382 -8.40 -3.12 69.47
C LYS A 382 -9.78 -2.95 70.09
N GLN A 383 -10.82 -2.87 69.27
CA GLN A 383 -12.20 -2.76 69.74
C GLN A 383 -12.62 -4.01 70.52
N ALA A 384 -12.23 -5.20 70.09
CA ALA A 384 -12.48 -6.44 70.83
C ALA A 384 -11.85 -6.40 72.23
N ALA A 385 -10.59 -5.97 72.33
CA ALA A 385 -9.92 -5.81 73.63
C ALA A 385 -10.62 -4.79 74.55
N SER A 386 -11.09 -3.66 73.99
CA SER A 386 -11.89 -2.68 74.76
C SER A 386 -13.24 -3.23 75.20
N LEU A 387 -13.87 -4.10 74.41
CA LEU A 387 -15.12 -4.76 74.77
C LEU A 387 -14.92 -5.80 75.87
N GLU A 388 -13.79 -6.54 75.86
CA GLU A 388 -13.43 -7.44 76.97
C GLU A 388 -13.26 -6.68 78.29
N GLU A 389 -12.56 -5.54 78.28
CA GLU A 389 -12.40 -4.68 79.47
C GLU A 389 -13.75 -4.12 79.95
N THR A 390 -14.62 -3.71 79.02
CA THR A 390 -15.96 -3.21 79.34
C THR A 390 -16.84 -4.30 79.93
N ALA A 391 -16.76 -5.53 79.39
CA ALA A 391 -17.49 -6.67 79.91
C ALA A 391 -17.05 -7.02 81.35
N ALA A 392 -15.74 -7.02 81.62
CA ALA A 392 -15.21 -7.24 82.96
C ALA A 392 -15.68 -6.16 83.96
N ALA A 393 -15.67 -4.89 83.56
CA ALA A 393 -16.19 -3.80 84.38
C ALA A 393 -17.71 -3.94 84.65
N LEU A 394 -18.48 -4.43 83.68
CA LEU A 394 -19.91 -4.69 83.86
C LEU A 394 -20.18 -5.86 84.80
N GLU A 395 -19.36 -6.91 84.81
CA GLU A 395 -19.45 -8.00 85.80
C GLU A 395 -19.24 -7.46 87.23
N GLU A 396 -18.25 -6.58 87.44
CA GLU A 396 -18.00 -5.96 88.74
C GLU A 396 -19.15 -5.04 89.18
N ILE A 397 -19.70 -4.24 88.26
CA ILE A 397 -20.88 -3.41 88.53
C ILE A 397 -22.09 -4.27 88.87
N THR A 398 -22.31 -5.36 88.13
CA THR A 398 -23.41 -6.31 88.38
C THR A 398 -23.30 -6.90 89.79
N ALA A 399 -22.11 -7.35 90.18
CA ALA A 399 -21.85 -7.88 91.52
C ALA A 399 -22.11 -6.83 92.61
N THR A 400 -21.73 -5.57 92.36
CA THR A 400 -21.96 -4.46 93.29
C THR A 400 -23.45 -4.15 93.46
N ILE A 401 -24.24 -4.16 92.37
CA ILE A 401 -25.70 -3.94 92.42
C ILE A 401 -26.39 -5.08 93.18
N GLN A 402 -25.95 -6.34 92.98
CA GLN A 402 -26.46 -7.47 93.74
C GLN A 402 -26.15 -7.34 95.24
N ALA A 403 -24.93 -6.93 95.60
CA ALA A 403 -24.54 -6.67 96.98
C ALA A 403 -25.34 -5.53 97.62
N ASN A 404 -25.61 -4.44 96.87
CA ASN A 404 -26.46 -3.34 97.30
C ASN A 404 -27.90 -3.80 97.54
N THR A 405 -28.43 -4.63 96.65
CA THR A 405 -29.78 -5.20 96.79
C THR A 405 -29.90 -6.04 98.06
N GLN A 406 -28.93 -6.91 98.32
CA GLN A 406 -28.89 -7.72 99.54
C GLN A 406 -28.72 -6.87 100.80
N SER A 407 -27.89 -5.82 100.75
CA SER A 407 -27.71 -4.86 101.84
C SER A 407 -28.99 -4.10 102.14
N THR A 408 -29.75 -3.73 101.11
CA THR A 408 -31.03 -3.02 101.24
C THR A 408 -32.10 -3.92 101.88
N ILE A 409 -32.17 -5.20 101.50
CA ILE A 409 -33.04 -6.20 102.15
C ILE A 409 -32.68 -6.33 103.65
N LYS A 410 -31.38 -6.39 103.97
CA LYS A 410 -30.92 -6.46 105.37
C LYS A 410 -31.27 -5.19 106.16
N MET A 411 -31.09 -4.01 105.56
CA MET A 411 -31.46 -2.72 106.17
C MET A 411 -32.97 -2.63 106.43
N SER A 412 -33.80 -3.06 105.49
CA SER A 412 -35.26 -3.11 105.65
C SER A 412 -35.66 -3.96 106.86
N LYS A 413 -35.07 -5.15 106.99
CA LYS A 413 -35.31 -6.04 108.13
C LYS A 413 -34.90 -5.40 109.47
N LEU A 414 -33.71 -4.81 109.54
CA LEU A 414 -33.24 -4.14 110.77
C LEU A 414 -34.11 -2.94 111.15
N ALA A 415 -34.54 -2.14 110.16
CA ALA A 415 -35.44 -1.02 110.39
C ALA A 415 -36.81 -1.49 110.91
N GLN A 416 -37.33 -2.62 110.40
CA GLN A 416 -38.55 -3.24 110.89
C GLN A 416 -38.42 -3.73 112.34
N GLU A 417 -37.30 -4.39 112.69
CA GLU A 417 -37.00 -4.83 114.06
C GLU A 417 -36.86 -3.64 115.02
N LEU A 418 -36.23 -2.56 114.57
CA LEU A 418 -36.11 -1.31 115.32
C LEU A 418 -37.48 -0.64 115.54
N SER A 419 -38.35 -0.64 114.53
CA SER A 419 -39.72 -0.12 114.64
C SER A 419 -40.51 -0.85 115.72
N VAL A 420 -40.45 -2.18 115.74
CA VAL A 420 -41.10 -2.99 116.78
C VAL A 420 -40.54 -2.66 118.17
N SER A 421 -39.23 -2.51 118.29
CA SER A 421 -38.57 -2.18 119.56
C SER A 421 -38.94 -0.78 120.06
N ALA A 422 -38.97 0.21 119.17
CA ALA A 422 -39.37 1.59 119.47
C ALA A 422 -40.85 1.67 119.88
N GLN A 423 -41.74 0.95 119.18
CA GLN A 423 -43.14 0.82 119.56
C GLN A 423 -43.31 0.19 120.95
N LYS A 424 -42.51 -0.84 121.27
CA LYS A 424 -42.52 -1.44 122.61
C LYS A 424 -42.01 -0.47 123.69
N GLY A 425 -40.97 0.32 123.37
CA GLY A 425 -40.48 1.40 124.22
C GLY A 425 -41.54 2.46 124.52
N GLN A 426 -42.30 2.86 123.49
CA GLN A 426 -43.42 3.80 123.63
C GLN A 426 -44.54 3.23 124.52
N GLU A 427 -44.85 1.95 124.40
CA GLU A 427 -45.85 1.28 125.24
C GLU A 427 -45.43 1.28 126.72
N LEU A 428 -44.16 0.96 127.01
CA LEU A 428 -43.62 0.97 128.38
C LEU A 428 -43.59 2.40 128.97
N ALA A 429 -43.29 3.41 128.16
CA ALA A 429 -43.34 4.81 128.57
C ALA A 429 -44.78 5.24 128.93
N ASN A 430 -45.78 4.82 128.13
CA ASN A 430 -47.20 5.01 128.43
C ASN A 430 -47.61 4.34 129.75
N GLN A 431 -47.20 3.10 129.96
CA GLN A 431 -47.46 2.38 131.22
C GLN A 431 -46.82 3.10 132.41
N THR A 432 -45.59 3.60 132.25
CA THR A 432 -44.88 4.38 133.29
C THR A 432 -45.60 5.68 133.61
N ALA A 433 -46.05 6.43 132.61
CA ALA A 433 -46.84 7.65 132.79
C ALA A 433 -48.14 7.37 133.56
N LYS A 434 -48.83 6.27 133.23
CA LYS A 434 -50.03 5.82 133.94
C LYS A 434 -49.73 5.44 135.39
N SER A 435 -48.67 4.67 135.65
CA SER A 435 -48.27 4.32 137.02
C SER A 435 -47.93 5.55 137.86
N MET A 436 -47.26 6.56 137.28
CA MET A 436 -46.99 7.82 137.98
C MET A 436 -48.26 8.64 138.24
N ASP A 437 -49.23 8.60 137.33
CA ASP A 437 -50.55 9.19 137.54
C ASP A 437 -51.31 8.50 138.69
N ASP A 438 -51.30 7.17 138.73
CA ASP A 438 -51.92 6.39 139.80
C ASP A 438 -51.22 6.62 141.15
N ILE A 439 -49.88 6.69 141.20
CA ILE A 439 -49.14 7.10 142.40
C ILE A 439 -49.57 8.51 142.85
N ASN A 440 -49.70 9.46 141.92
CA ASN A 440 -50.10 10.83 142.28
C ASN A 440 -51.52 10.89 142.86
N LYS A 441 -52.45 10.04 142.39
CA LYS A 441 -53.79 9.90 142.98
C LYS A 441 -53.72 9.36 144.42
N GLU A 442 -52.99 8.26 144.64
CA GLU A 442 -52.83 7.68 145.98
C GLU A 442 -52.15 8.65 146.95
N VAL A 443 -51.12 9.36 146.50
CA VAL A 443 -50.44 10.40 147.28
C VAL A 443 -51.39 11.56 147.62
N SER A 444 -52.29 11.96 146.71
CA SER A 444 -53.33 12.95 147.00
C SER A 444 -54.31 12.48 148.07
N SER A 445 -54.77 11.22 147.98
CA SER A 445 -55.65 10.63 149.00
C SER A 445 -54.98 10.52 150.36
N ILE A 446 -53.67 10.22 150.41
CA ILE A 446 -52.88 10.27 151.65
C ILE A 446 -52.83 11.71 152.18
N ASN A 447 -52.58 12.71 151.34
CA ASN A 447 -52.54 14.11 151.75
C ASN A 447 -53.87 14.56 152.40
N GLU A 448 -55.01 14.19 151.80
CA GLU A 448 -56.34 14.44 152.35
C GLU A 448 -56.53 13.76 153.71
N ALA A 449 -56.12 12.50 153.85
CA ALA A 449 -56.20 11.78 155.13
C ALA A 449 -55.32 12.43 156.22
N ILE A 450 -54.13 12.90 155.86
CA ILE A 450 -53.22 13.61 156.77
C ILE A 450 -53.82 14.96 157.21
N GLU A 451 -54.50 15.67 156.32
CA GLU A 451 -55.23 16.89 156.66
C GLU A 451 -56.35 16.62 157.68
N VAL A 452 -57.09 15.52 157.52
CA VAL A 452 -58.08 15.08 158.52
C VAL A 452 -57.42 14.74 159.86
N ILE A 453 -56.26 14.07 159.86
CA ILE A 453 -55.52 13.75 161.09
C ILE A 453 -55.05 15.03 161.80
N ASP A 454 -54.52 16.02 161.06
CA ASP A 454 -54.12 17.31 161.62
C ASP A 454 -55.33 18.05 162.22
N GLN A 455 -56.49 18.01 161.54
CA GLN A 455 -57.75 18.55 162.07
C GLN A 455 -58.20 17.83 163.36
N ILE A 456 -58.12 16.50 163.42
CA ILE A 456 -58.44 15.71 164.63
C ILE A 456 -57.47 16.06 165.76
N ALA A 457 -56.17 16.18 165.47
CA ALA A 457 -55.15 16.57 166.44
C ALA A 457 -55.44 17.98 166.98
N PHE A 458 -55.79 18.93 166.11
CA PHE A 458 -56.19 20.28 166.52
C PHE A 458 -57.45 20.27 167.40
N GLN A 459 -58.50 19.55 167.00
CA GLN A 459 -59.72 19.40 167.81
C GLN A 459 -59.43 18.76 169.17
N THR A 460 -58.57 17.73 169.21
CA THR A 460 -58.16 17.04 170.44
C THR A 460 -57.36 17.98 171.35
N ASN A 461 -56.49 18.83 170.79
CA ASN A 461 -55.77 19.86 171.52
C ASN A 461 -56.76 20.87 172.17
N ILE A 462 -57.80 21.31 171.46
CA ILE A 462 -58.86 22.18 172.02
C ILE A 462 -59.68 21.46 173.11
N LEU A 463 -60.08 20.21 172.88
CA LEU A 463 -60.80 19.38 173.89
C LEU A 463 -59.99 19.20 175.16
N SER A 464 -58.69 18.91 175.03
CA SER A 464 -57.78 18.76 176.15
C SER A 464 -57.56 20.07 176.91
N LEU A 465 -57.54 21.21 176.20
CA LEU A 465 -57.47 22.54 176.81
C LEU A 465 -58.74 22.83 177.63
N ASN A 466 -59.91 22.54 177.07
CA ASN A 466 -61.19 22.69 177.77
C ASN A 466 -61.25 21.77 179.00
N ALA A 467 -60.79 20.52 178.89
CA ALA A 467 -60.73 19.59 180.02
C ALA A 467 -59.73 20.05 181.10
N ALA A 468 -58.59 20.62 180.71
CA ALA A 468 -57.61 21.19 181.65
C ALA A 468 -58.17 22.41 182.40
N VAL A 469 -58.96 23.26 181.71
CA VAL A 469 -59.68 24.38 182.32
C VAL A 469 -60.73 23.88 183.32
N GLU A 470 -61.56 22.91 182.95
CA GLU A 470 -62.59 22.35 183.83
C GLU A 470 -61.99 21.64 185.06
N ALA A 471 -60.86 20.94 184.87
CA ALA A 471 -60.10 20.33 185.96
C ALA A 471 -59.51 21.37 186.93
N ALA A 472 -59.10 22.54 186.44
CA ALA A 472 -58.69 23.67 187.29
C ALA A 472 -59.88 24.26 188.06
N THR A 473 -61.06 24.31 187.45
CA THR A 473 -62.33 24.75 188.09
C THR A 473 -62.74 23.82 189.25
N ALA A 474 -62.46 22.52 189.17
CA ALA A 474 -62.78 21.53 190.20
C ALA A 474 -61.83 21.50 191.42
N GLY A 475 -60.79 22.34 191.46
CA GLY A 475 -59.88 22.48 192.62
C GLY A 475 -59.09 21.21 192.98
N GLU A 476 -58.91 20.90 194.27
CA GLU A 476 -58.11 19.76 194.77
C GLU A 476 -58.59 18.39 194.22
N ALA A 477 -59.89 18.22 193.93
CA ALA A 477 -60.45 16.97 193.40
C ALA A 477 -60.11 16.74 191.90
N GLY A 478 -59.76 17.80 191.16
CA GLY A 478 -59.49 17.77 189.72
C GLY A 478 -58.02 17.52 189.33
N LYS A 479 -57.09 17.47 190.29
CA LYS A 479 -55.64 17.37 190.00
C LYS A 479 -55.25 16.18 189.12
N GLY A 480 -55.87 15.01 189.34
CA GLY A 480 -55.63 13.83 188.50
C GLY A 480 -56.12 14.00 187.05
N PHE A 481 -57.26 14.67 186.87
CA PHE A 481 -57.81 14.99 185.55
C PHE A 481 -56.98 16.05 184.81
N ALA A 482 -56.42 17.04 185.51
CA ALA A 482 -55.56 18.06 184.91
C ALA A 482 -54.27 17.46 184.30
N VAL A 483 -53.68 16.45 184.97
CA VAL A 483 -52.50 15.74 184.44
C VAL A 483 -52.86 14.94 183.17
N VAL A 484 -53.99 14.23 183.17
CA VAL A 484 -54.47 13.50 181.99
C VAL A 484 -54.77 14.47 180.84
N ALA A 485 -55.41 15.61 181.10
CA ALA A 485 -55.68 16.62 180.09
C ALA A 485 -54.39 17.23 179.51
N GLY A 486 -53.37 17.49 180.34
CA GLY A 486 -52.05 17.92 179.88
C GLY A 486 -51.33 16.88 179.01
N GLU A 487 -51.44 15.59 179.36
CA GLU A 487 -50.85 14.50 178.57
C GLU A 487 -51.58 14.32 177.24
N VAL A 488 -52.92 14.41 177.21
CA VAL A 488 -53.71 14.39 175.97
C VAL A 488 -53.37 15.59 175.08
N ARG A 489 -53.12 16.77 175.66
CA ARG A 489 -52.67 17.96 174.92
C ARG A 489 -51.30 17.76 174.27
N ASN A 490 -50.37 17.19 175.04
CA ASN A 490 -49.03 16.88 174.53
C ASN A 490 -49.11 15.85 173.39
N LEU A 491 -49.92 14.81 173.56
CA LEU A 491 -50.18 13.82 172.50
C LEU A 491 -50.78 14.46 171.25
N ALA A 492 -51.75 15.36 171.40
CA ALA A 492 -52.36 16.09 170.30
C ALA A 492 -51.35 16.97 169.53
N ASN A 493 -50.48 17.71 170.24
CA ASN A 493 -49.41 18.48 169.61
C ASN A 493 -48.38 17.60 168.90
N ARG A 494 -48.04 16.43 169.47
CA ARG A 494 -47.17 15.44 168.82
C ARG A 494 -47.83 14.86 167.56
N SER A 495 -49.13 14.60 167.57
CA SER A 495 -49.87 14.13 166.40
C SER A 495 -49.93 15.19 165.30
N ALA A 496 -50.16 16.48 165.64
CA ALA A 496 -50.13 17.58 164.67
C ALA A 496 -48.74 17.76 164.05
N GLN A 497 -47.68 17.68 164.86
CA GLN A 497 -46.30 17.76 164.37
C GLN A 497 -45.96 16.58 163.44
N ALA A 498 -46.36 15.35 163.80
CA ALA A 498 -46.18 14.17 162.96
C ALA A 498 -46.99 14.26 161.65
N ALA A 499 -48.24 14.76 161.71
CA ALA A 499 -49.06 15.02 160.54
C ALA A 499 -48.40 16.02 159.59
N LYS A 500 -47.84 17.11 160.13
CA LYS A 500 -47.07 18.10 159.34
C LYS A 500 -45.82 17.50 158.68
N GLU A 501 -45.06 16.69 159.39
CA GLU A 501 -43.88 16.00 158.83
C GLU A 501 -44.27 15.01 157.72
N ILE A 502 -45.36 14.26 157.89
CA ILE A 502 -45.87 13.38 156.84
C ILE A 502 -46.36 14.19 155.63
N LYS A 503 -47.06 15.31 155.87
CA LYS A 503 -47.51 16.23 154.80
C LYS A 503 -46.33 16.71 153.95
N ASP A 504 -45.25 17.16 154.57
CA ASP A 504 -44.04 17.58 153.84
C ASP A 504 -43.42 16.44 153.00
N ILE A 505 -43.47 15.20 153.49
CA ILE A 505 -42.98 14.01 152.75
C ILE A 505 -43.92 13.70 151.57
N VAL A 506 -45.24 13.77 151.78
CA VAL A 506 -46.28 13.51 150.78
C VAL A 506 -46.24 14.57 149.67
N GLU A 507 -46.07 15.85 149.99
CA GLU A 507 -45.88 16.92 149.01
C GLU A 507 -44.61 16.70 148.17
N LYS A 508 -43.50 16.29 148.79
CA LYS A 508 -42.27 15.91 148.07
C LYS A 508 -42.49 14.69 147.19
N ALA A 509 -43.22 13.68 147.65
CA ALA A 509 -43.56 12.49 146.88
C ALA A 509 -44.44 12.83 145.66
N SER A 510 -45.44 13.71 145.83
CA SER A 510 -46.28 14.20 144.73
C SER A 510 -45.45 14.98 143.71
N SER A 511 -44.56 15.86 144.16
CA SER A 511 -43.64 16.59 143.27
C SER A 511 -42.75 15.63 142.46
N LYS A 512 -42.21 14.57 143.10
CA LYS A 512 -41.40 13.55 142.43
C LYS A 512 -42.21 12.70 141.44
N ALA A 513 -43.43 12.31 141.79
CA ALA A 513 -44.33 11.57 140.90
C ALA A 513 -44.73 12.40 139.67
N ASN A 514 -45.06 13.68 139.85
CA ASN A 514 -45.35 14.61 138.76
C ASN A 514 -44.15 14.80 137.81
N ASN A 515 -42.94 14.92 138.37
CA ASN A 515 -41.72 14.97 137.57
C ASN A 515 -41.51 13.66 136.79
N GLY A 516 -41.68 12.50 137.44
CA GLY A 516 -41.65 11.19 136.80
C GLY A 516 -42.66 11.06 135.65
N LYS A 517 -43.89 11.56 135.85
CA LYS A 517 -44.94 11.62 134.82
C LYS A 517 -44.52 12.53 133.64
N SER A 518 -43.95 13.70 133.91
CA SER A 518 -43.45 14.59 132.86
C SER A 518 -42.31 13.95 132.05
N ILE A 519 -41.38 13.27 132.71
CA ILE A 519 -40.29 12.53 132.04
C ILE A 519 -40.87 11.41 131.16
N ALA A 520 -41.86 10.68 131.66
CA ALA A 520 -42.54 9.63 130.89
C ALA A 520 -43.27 10.18 129.66
N ASN A 521 -43.95 11.33 129.78
CA ASN A 521 -44.57 12.01 128.64
C ASN A 521 -43.54 12.43 127.59
N ASN A 522 -42.41 13.02 128.00
CA ASN A 522 -41.34 13.37 127.07
C ASN A 522 -40.76 12.12 126.35
N MET A 523 -40.68 10.98 127.05
CA MET A 523 -40.29 9.71 126.41
C MET A 523 -41.32 9.25 125.37
N ILE A 524 -42.63 9.40 125.62
CA ILE A 524 -43.69 9.07 124.66
C ILE A 524 -43.53 9.90 123.38
N ASP A 525 -43.33 11.21 123.52
CA ASP A 525 -43.12 12.11 122.38
C ASP A 525 -41.84 11.75 121.61
N GLY A 526 -40.74 11.49 122.32
CA GLY A 526 -39.48 11.05 121.71
C GLY A 526 -39.59 9.72 120.95
N TYR A 527 -40.33 8.74 121.49
CA TYR A 527 -40.60 7.49 120.76
C TYR A 527 -41.52 7.69 119.55
N SER A 528 -42.47 8.65 119.61
CA SER A 528 -43.32 9.01 118.48
C SER A 528 -42.50 9.58 117.32
N GLU A 529 -41.59 10.51 117.62
CA GLU A 529 -40.66 11.09 116.63
C GLU A 529 -39.69 10.04 116.06
N LEU A 530 -39.18 9.15 116.91
CA LEU A 530 -38.34 8.02 116.49
C LEU A 530 -39.08 7.09 115.53
N ASN A 531 -40.34 6.73 115.83
CA ASN A 531 -41.17 5.90 114.96
C ASN A 531 -41.43 6.57 113.60
N SER A 532 -41.67 7.89 113.57
CA SER A 532 -41.79 8.65 112.32
C SER A 532 -40.49 8.61 111.50
N SER A 533 -39.34 8.78 112.15
CA SER A 533 -38.02 8.71 111.51
C SER A 533 -37.71 7.32 110.93
N ILE A 534 -38.07 6.26 111.66
CA ILE A 534 -37.93 4.87 111.18
C ILE A 534 -38.82 4.62 109.95
N SER A 535 -40.06 5.13 109.95
CA SER A 535 -40.98 5.03 108.81
C SER A 535 -40.40 5.70 107.55
N ASN A 536 -39.90 6.93 107.68
CA ASN A 536 -39.24 7.64 106.57
C ASN A 536 -37.99 6.89 106.06
N THR A 537 -37.25 6.26 106.97
CA THR A 537 -36.08 5.43 106.63
C THR A 537 -36.49 4.20 105.83
N LEU A 538 -37.58 3.52 106.20
CA LEU A 538 -38.13 2.38 105.46
C LEU A 538 -38.54 2.76 104.02
N VAL A 539 -39.21 3.90 103.84
CA VAL A 539 -39.56 4.41 102.50
C VAL A 539 -38.31 4.68 101.65
N THR A 540 -37.26 5.23 102.26
CA THR A 540 -35.98 5.47 101.56
C THR A 540 -35.31 4.16 101.13
N ILE A 541 -35.31 3.16 102.02
CA ILE A 541 -34.79 1.82 101.73
C ILE A 541 -35.57 1.17 100.57
N GLU A 542 -36.90 1.30 100.54
CA GLU A 542 -37.74 0.79 99.45
C GLU A 542 -37.42 1.46 98.10
N ASN A 543 -37.21 2.78 98.09
CA ASN A 543 -36.78 3.51 96.90
C ASN A 543 -35.40 3.03 96.41
N VAL A 544 -34.44 2.81 97.32
CA VAL A 544 -33.11 2.27 96.97
C VAL A 544 -33.21 0.85 96.42
N ALA A 545 -34.09 0.01 96.98
CA ALA A 545 -34.31 -1.36 96.49
C ALA A 545 -34.86 -1.34 95.06
N THR A 546 -35.86 -0.49 94.81
CA THR A 546 -36.48 -0.33 93.49
C THR A 546 -35.47 0.18 92.47
N ALA A 547 -34.69 1.22 92.81
CA ALA A 547 -33.64 1.74 91.95
C ALA A 547 -32.54 0.70 91.66
N SER A 548 -32.14 -0.10 92.65
CA SER A 548 -31.17 -1.18 92.47
C SER A 548 -31.70 -2.27 91.53
N LYS A 549 -33.00 -2.59 91.60
CA LYS A 549 -33.68 -3.54 90.70
C LYS A 549 -33.71 -3.03 89.25
N GLU A 550 -33.96 -1.74 89.07
CA GLU A 550 -33.95 -1.10 87.75
C GLU A 550 -32.52 -1.05 87.17
N GLN A 551 -31.51 -0.73 87.99
CA GLN A 551 -30.10 -0.82 87.60
C GLN A 551 -29.69 -2.24 87.18
N GLU A 552 -30.12 -3.27 87.91
CA GLU A 552 -29.89 -4.68 87.54
C GLU A 552 -30.45 -4.96 86.12
N SER A 553 -31.70 -4.56 85.86
CA SER A 553 -32.30 -4.72 84.53
C SER A 553 -31.58 -3.92 83.44
N GLY A 554 -31.14 -2.70 83.74
CA GLY A 554 -30.40 -1.85 82.80
C GLY A 554 -29.03 -2.45 82.43
N ILE A 555 -28.32 -3.01 83.41
CA ILE A 555 -27.03 -3.67 83.17
C ILE A 555 -27.19 -4.94 82.33
N LEU A 556 -28.25 -5.72 82.52
CA LEU A 556 -28.53 -6.88 81.66
C LEU A 556 -28.70 -6.47 80.19
N GLN A 557 -29.43 -5.38 79.92
CA GLN A 557 -29.59 -4.86 78.55
C GLN A 557 -28.27 -4.35 77.96
N ILE A 558 -27.43 -3.69 78.78
CA ILE A 558 -26.10 -3.26 78.34
C ILE A 558 -25.23 -4.47 78.00
N ASN A 559 -25.29 -5.54 78.80
CA ASN A 559 -24.55 -6.77 78.54
C ASN A 559 -24.94 -7.42 77.20
N ASP A 560 -26.24 -7.51 76.90
CA ASP A 560 -26.74 -8.00 75.60
C ASP A 560 -26.23 -7.15 74.43
N ALA A 561 -26.16 -5.83 74.60
CA ALA A 561 -25.63 -4.90 73.60
C ALA A 561 -24.11 -5.08 73.39
N ILE A 562 -23.34 -5.28 74.47
CA ILE A 562 -21.90 -5.57 74.41
C ILE A 562 -21.63 -6.89 73.69
N SER A 563 -22.39 -7.95 73.99
CA SER A 563 -22.30 -9.24 73.30
C SER A 563 -22.58 -9.10 71.78
N SER A 564 -23.57 -8.29 71.41
CA SER A 564 -23.88 -7.99 70.01
C SER A 564 -22.77 -7.19 69.31
N LEU A 565 -22.15 -6.24 70.01
CA LEU A 565 -21.00 -5.48 69.52
C LEU A 565 -19.77 -6.36 69.34
N ASP A 566 -19.52 -7.30 70.24
CA ASP A 566 -18.41 -8.26 70.12
C ASP A 566 -18.58 -9.15 68.88
N ALA A 567 -19.76 -9.75 68.69
CA ALA A 567 -20.07 -10.53 67.50
C ALA A 567 -19.88 -9.73 66.20
N SER A 568 -20.29 -8.45 66.20
CA SER A 568 -20.09 -7.55 65.05
C SER A 568 -18.62 -7.21 64.83
N THR A 569 -17.85 -7.03 65.90
CA THR A 569 -16.42 -6.74 65.87
C THR A 569 -15.63 -7.92 65.30
N GLN A 570 -15.93 -9.14 65.74
CA GLN A 570 -15.34 -10.36 65.17
C GLN A 570 -15.68 -10.53 63.69
N LYS A 571 -16.93 -10.24 63.30
CA LYS A 571 -17.35 -10.26 61.89
C LYS A 571 -16.58 -9.22 61.06
N ASN A 572 -16.35 -8.02 61.58
CA ASN A 572 -15.54 -7.00 60.89
C ASN A 572 -14.10 -7.48 60.66
N ALA A 573 -13.49 -8.13 61.65
CA ALA A 573 -12.16 -8.71 61.51
C ALA A 573 -12.11 -9.82 60.44
N GLN A 574 -13.13 -10.69 60.39
CA GLN A 574 -13.24 -11.74 59.38
C GLN A 574 -13.44 -11.16 57.97
N VAL A 575 -14.32 -10.17 57.82
CA VAL A 575 -14.56 -9.48 56.54
C VAL A 575 -13.30 -8.77 56.08
N ALA A 576 -12.57 -8.11 56.99
CA ALA A 576 -11.29 -7.49 56.67
C ALA A 576 -10.31 -8.52 56.08
N GLU A 577 -10.17 -9.70 56.69
CA GLU A 577 -9.32 -10.79 56.18
C GLU A 577 -9.75 -11.29 54.79
N GLN A 578 -11.05 -11.43 54.55
CA GLN A 578 -11.58 -11.78 53.23
C GLN A 578 -11.25 -10.73 52.17
N ILE A 579 -11.37 -9.43 52.51
CA ILE A 579 -10.99 -8.32 51.63
C ILE A 579 -9.49 -8.39 51.31
N SER A 580 -8.63 -8.67 52.31
CA SER A 580 -7.18 -8.79 52.11
C SER A 580 -6.81 -9.91 51.12
N ASN A 581 -7.45 -11.08 51.25
CA ASN A 581 -7.26 -12.21 50.36
C ASN A 581 -7.75 -11.91 48.93
N MET A 582 -8.89 -11.22 48.82
CA MET A 582 -9.44 -10.79 47.53
C MET A 582 -8.54 -9.75 46.87
N ALA A 583 -8.03 -8.78 47.64
CA ALA A 583 -7.07 -7.80 47.17
C ALA A 583 -5.81 -8.51 46.63
N THR A 584 -5.25 -9.47 47.35
CA THR A 584 -4.09 -10.24 46.88
C THR A 584 -4.36 -10.94 45.53
N SER A 585 -5.55 -11.53 45.35
CA SER A 585 -5.96 -12.17 44.10
C SER A 585 -6.11 -11.18 42.94
N ILE A 586 -6.67 -10.00 43.21
CA ILE A 586 -6.81 -8.92 42.24
C ILE A 586 -5.43 -8.37 41.85
N ALA A 587 -4.52 -8.20 42.82
CA ALA A 587 -3.16 -7.73 42.59
C ALA A 587 -2.38 -8.71 41.70
N TYR A 588 -2.55 -10.02 41.91
CA TYR A 588 -1.99 -11.05 41.04
C TYR A 588 -2.51 -10.92 39.60
N THR A 589 -3.83 -10.78 39.43
CA THR A 589 -4.46 -10.63 38.11
C THR A 589 -4.01 -9.34 37.41
N SER A 590 -3.95 -8.22 38.13
CA SER A 590 -3.41 -6.95 37.65
C SER A 590 -1.96 -7.09 37.17
N ASN A 591 -1.10 -7.75 37.96
CA ASN A 591 0.29 -7.97 37.59
C ASN A 591 0.40 -8.88 36.36
N TYR A 592 -0.49 -9.87 36.22
CA TYR A 592 -0.57 -10.70 35.04
C TYR A 592 -0.91 -9.89 33.77
N LEU A 593 -1.90 -8.97 33.85
CA LEU A 593 -2.25 -8.06 32.74
C LEU A 593 -1.08 -7.15 32.36
N VAL A 594 -0.44 -6.51 33.35
CA VAL A 594 0.73 -5.64 33.11
C VAL A 594 1.89 -6.43 32.53
N THR A 595 2.15 -7.65 33.03
CA THR A 595 3.21 -8.51 32.51
C THR A 595 2.93 -8.92 31.07
N ALA A 596 1.68 -9.30 30.75
CA ALA A 596 1.28 -9.65 29.40
C ALA A 596 1.51 -8.49 28.43
N SER A 597 1.07 -7.27 28.78
CA SER A 597 1.34 -6.06 27.97
C SER A 597 2.82 -5.67 27.93
N SER A 598 3.60 -5.94 28.97
CA SER A 598 5.04 -5.62 28.99
C SER A 598 5.91 -6.54 28.12
N ARG A 599 5.39 -7.73 27.79
CA ARG A 599 6.04 -8.70 26.90
C ARG A 599 5.77 -8.42 25.42
N THR A 600 4.87 -7.49 25.12
CA THR A 600 4.60 -7.01 23.77
C THR A 600 5.33 -5.67 23.57
N SER A 601 5.63 -5.33 22.31
CA SER A 601 6.07 -3.99 21.94
C SER A 601 4.89 -3.25 21.31
N PHE A 602 4.64 -2.03 21.76
CA PHE A 602 3.55 -1.21 21.24
C PHE A 602 3.96 0.26 21.27
N ILE A 603 3.28 1.10 20.49
CA ILE A 603 3.62 2.53 20.38
C ILE A 603 3.55 3.18 21.77
N LYS A 604 4.69 3.65 22.28
CA LYS A 604 4.82 4.16 23.65
C LYS A 604 3.88 5.33 23.94
N ASP A 605 3.71 6.23 22.97
CA ASP A 605 2.81 7.39 23.07
C ASP A 605 1.34 6.98 23.21
N SER A 606 0.96 5.74 22.86
CA SER A 606 -0.40 5.24 23.06
C SER A 606 -0.81 5.25 24.53
N LEU A 607 0.14 5.16 25.47
CA LEU A 607 -0.16 5.26 26.92
C LEU A 607 -0.82 6.59 27.30
N ASP A 608 -0.53 7.68 26.60
CA ASP A 608 -1.08 9.01 26.85
C ASP A 608 -2.29 9.34 25.93
N LYS A 609 -2.68 8.41 25.05
CA LYS A 609 -3.76 8.57 24.05
C LYS A 609 -5.00 7.72 24.35
N VAL A 610 -5.03 7.00 25.46
CA VAL A 610 -6.09 6.03 25.74
C VAL A 610 -6.93 6.35 26.99
N ASP A 611 -6.82 7.57 27.50
CA ASP A 611 -7.60 8.03 28.65
C ASP A 611 -9.11 8.04 28.34
N ASN A 612 -9.49 8.37 27.10
CA ASN A 612 -10.88 8.30 26.63
C ASN A 612 -11.05 7.12 25.65
N VAL A 613 -11.64 6.04 26.15
CA VAL A 613 -11.85 4.80 25.37
C VAL A 613 -12.82 5.01 24.20
N ASP A 614 -13.89 5.79 24.39
CA ASP A 614 -14.85 6.06 23.32
C ASP A 614 -14.17 6.79 22.15
N LEU A 615 -13.28 7.74 22.46
CA LEU A 615 -12.50 8.46 21.46
C LEU A 615 -11.51 7.56 20.69
N VAL A 616 -10.93 6.54 21.35
CA VAL A 616 -10.11 5.51 20.69
C VAL A 616 -10.93 4.76 19.63
N TYR A 617 -12.14 4.31 19.96
CA TYR A 617 -13.00 3.58 19.02
C TYR A 617 -13.56 4.48 17.91
N ASP A 618 -14.01 5.68 18.25
CA ASP A 618 -14.53 6.66 17.29
C ASP A 618 -13.48 7.01 16.23
N THR A 619 -12.26 7.34 16.66
CA THR A 619 -11.18 7.70 15.74
C THR A 619 -10.79 6.53 14.84
N ALA A 620 -10.76 5.29 15.37
CA ALA A 620 -10.53 4.09 14.55
C ALA A 620 -11.62 3.87 13.49
N LEU A 621 -12.88 4.14 13.81
CA LEU A 621 -13.99 4.05 12.87
C LEU A 621 -13.86 5.09 11.75
N LEU A 622 -13.57 6.36 12.10
CA LEU A 622 -13.35 7.42 11.12
C LEU A 622 -12.21 7.08 10.15
N LYS A 623 -11.09 6.60 10.68
CA LYS A 623 -9.94 6.14 9.87
C LYS A 623 -10.34 5.02 8.91
N THR A 624 -11.14 4.06 9.38
CA THR A 624 -11.65 2.96 8.55
C THR A 624 -12.59 3.44 7.45
N ASN A 625 -13.45 4.43 7.73
CA ASN A 625 -14.34 5.01 6.72
C ASN A 625 -13.57 5.71 5.60
N LEU A 626 -12.50 6.44 5.93
CA LEU A 626 -11.61 7.04 4.93
C LEU A 626 -10.98 5.99 4.02
N LEU A 627 -10.50 4.86 4.57
CA LEU A 627 -9.95 3.75 3.77
C LEU A 627 -11.02 3.14 2.86
N LYS A 628 -12.23 2.87 3.38
CA LYS A 628 -13.34 2.38 2.56
C LYS A 628 -13.68 3.32 1.41
N LYS A 629 -13.65 4.63 1.66
CA LYS A 629 -13.90 5.64 0.62
C LYS A 629 -12.80 5.63 -0.46
N LYS A 630 -11.52 5.49 -0.08
CA LYS A 630 -10.43 5.32 -1.07
C LYS A 630 -10.65 4.07 -1.92
N ASP A 631 -10.97 2.94 -1.29
CA ASP A 631 -11.17 1.67 -1.98
C ASP A 631 -12.37 1.73 -2.93
N GLU A 632 -13.45 2.40 -2.52
CA GLU A 632 -14.61 2.67 -3.37
C GLU A 632 -14.21 3.45 -4.63
N VAL A 633 -13.41 4.52 -4.49
CA VAL A 633 -12.93 5.33 -5.62
C VAL A 633 -11.99 4.53 -6.51
N TYR A 634 -10.98 3.87 -5.94
CA TYR A 634 -10.00 3.08 -6.70
C TYR A 634 -10.66 1.95 -7.49
N SER A 635 -11.69 1.30 -6.95
CA SER A 635 -12.42 0.23 -7.66
C SER A 635 -13.10 0.68 -8.96
N LYS A 636 -13.38 1.97 -9.11
CA LYS A 636 -14.08 2.55 -10.27
C LYS A 636 -13.14 3.17 -11.30
N LEU A 637 -11.83 3.29 -11.01
CA LEU A 637 -10.88 3.95 -11.91
C LEU A 637 -10.66 3.19 -13.22
N GLY A 638 -10.82 1.86 -13.22
CA GLY A 638 -10.63 1.02 -14.41
C GLY A 638 -11.57 1.34 -15.59
N ASP A 639 -12.71 2.01 -15.32
CA ASP A 639 -13.69 2.37 -16.35
C ASP A 639 -13.32 3.64 -17.14
N TYR A 640 -12.29 4.40 -16.71
CA TYR A 640 -11.90 5.70 -17.28
C TYR A 640 -13.04 6.73 -17.37
N LYS A 641 -14.11 6.55 -16.58
CA LYS A 641 -15.26 7.47 -16.54
C LYS A 641 -15.08 8.49 -15.43
N ASN A 642 -15.48 9.72 -15.71
CA ASN A 642 -15.59 10.74 -14.67
C ASN A 642 -16.82 10.46 -13.79
N PHE A 643 -16.66 10.62 -12.48
CA PHE A 643 -17.74 10.56 -11.50
C PHE A 643 -17.46 11.49 -10.31
N ASN A 644 -18.51 11.86 -9.59
CA ASN A 644 -18.38 12.72 -8.41
C ASN A 644 -18.04 11.86 -7.19
N VAL A 645 -16.97 12.23 -6.48
CA VAL A 645 -16.61 11.64 -5.19
C VAL A 645 -17.52 12.26 -4.13
N ILE A 646 -18.45 11.47 -3.63
CA ILE A 646 -19.41 11.91 -2.61
C ILE A 646 -18.79 11.75 -1.23
N ASP A 647 -18.81 12.85 -0.47
CA ASP A 647 -18.45 12.91 0.94
C ASP A 647 -19.47 12.15 1.80
N ASP A 648 -18.98 11.23 2.64
CA ASP A 648 -19.83 10.44 3.54
C ASP A 648 -20.25 11.21 4.81
N ASN A 649 -19.74 12.43 4.99
CA ASN A 649 -19.92 13.33 6.13
C ASN A 649 -19.54 12.72 7.49
N SER A 650 -18.89 11.55 7.54
CA SER A 650 -18.62 10.86 8.80
C SER A 650 -17.75 11.67 9.76
N ILE A 651 -16.69 12.30 9.26
CA ILE A 651 -15.84 13.21 10.05
C ILE A 651 -16.62 14.47 10.43
N LYS A 652 -17.42 15.04 9.54
CA LYS A 652 -18.20 16.26 9.83
C LYS A 652 -19.26 16.03 10.89
N ASP A 653 -19.98 14.92 10.81
CA ASP A 653 -21.00 14.52 11.77
C ASP A 653 -20.36 14.28 13.13
N TRP A 654 -19.23 13.56 13.16
CA TRP A 654 -18.46 13.36 14.39
C TRP A 654 -17.94 14.68 14.98
N LEU A 655 -17.40 15.58 14.15
CA LEU A 655 -16.97 16.91 14.57
C LEU A 655 -18.13 17.70 15.17
N ASN A 656 -19.30 17.74 14.52
CA ASN A 656 -20.48 18.47 15.02
C ASN A 656 -21.01 17.90 16.34
N SER A 657 -21.02 16.57 16.49
CA SER A 657 -21.40 15.91 17.74
C SER A 657 -20.42 16.23 18.88
N ASN A 658 -19.13 16.39 18.59
CA ASN A 658 -18.09 16.69 19.57
C ASN A 658 -17.85 18.20 19.78
N ASP A 659 -18.32 19.07 18.89
CA ASP A 659 -18.22 20.53 19.00
C ASP A 659 -19.13 21.08 20.13
N ASN A 660 -20.22 20.39 20.42
CA ASN A 660 -21.07 20.67 21.59
C ASN A 660 -20.46 20.15 22.91
N ALA A 661 -19.46 19.27 22.86
CA ALA A 661 -18.69 18.77 24.00
C ALA A 661 -17.39 19.57 24.26
N SER A 662 -17.30 20.80 23.73
CA SER A 662 -16.09 21.64 23.56
C SER A 662 -15.37 22.17 24.81
N LYS A 663 -15.37 21.46 25.93
CA LYS A 663 -14.51 21.79 27.08
C LYS A 663 -13.17 21.05 27.13
N ILE A 664 -12.99 19.96 26.36
CA ILE A 664 -11.86 19.03 26.55
C ILE A 664 -10.93 18.93 25.33
N LEU A 665 -11.44 19.11 24.10
CA LEU A 665 -10.67 18.88 22.86
C LEU A 665 -10.01 20.16 22.31
N ASP A 666 -8.85 20.02 21.68
CA ASP A 666 -8.09 21.14 21.09
C ASP A 666 -8.75 21.65 19.79
N LYS A 667 -9.31 22.87 19.84
CA LYS A 667 -9.99 23.51 18.71
C LYS A 667 -9.11 23.66 17.47
N LYS A 668 -7.79 23.82 17.62
CA LYS A 668 -6.88 23.95 16.48
C LYS A 668 -6.73 22.63 15.73
N LEU A 669 -6.71 21.51 16.46
CA LEU A 669 -6.68 20.16 15.87
C LEU A 669 -8.01 19.82 15.17
N LEU A 670 -9.14 20.18 15.76
CA LEU A 670 -10.47 19.98 15.15
C LEU A 670 -10.62 20.73 13.81
N GLU A 671 -10.21 22.01 13.77
CA GLU A 671 -10.20 22.79 12.52
C GLU A 671 -9.22 22.19 11.49
N ASN A 672 -8.05 21.72 11.92
CA ASN A 672 -7.11 21.05 11.02
C ASN A 672 -7.70 19.78 10.40
N ILE A 673 -8.37 18.93 11.19
CA ILE A 673 -9.04 17.71 10.71
C ILE A 673 -10.10 18.07 9.66
N LYS A 674 -10.89 19.11 9.89
CA LYS A 674 -11.93 19.59 8.95
C LYS A 674 -11.34 20.05 7.60
N VAL A 675 -10.22 20.77 7.64
CA VAL A 675 -9.50 21.22 6.43
C VAL A 675 -8.93 20.02 5.68
N LEU A 676 -8.32 19.08 6.40
CA LEU A 676 -7.75 17.88 5.81
C LEU A 676 -8.82 16.96 5.20
N ASP A 677 -9.96 16.78 5.86
CA ASP A 677 -11.11 16.02 5.35
C ASP A 677 -11.60 16.57 4.00
N THR A 678 -11.79 17.90 3.92
CA THR A 678 -12.14 18.57 2.66
C THR A 678 -11.08 18.37 1.58
N THR A 679 -9.81 18.42 1.97
CA THR A 679 -8.66 18.23 1.07
C THR A 679 -8.57 16.78 0.56
N PHE A 680 -8.89 15.80 1.40
CA PHE A 680 -8.91 14.38 1.05
C PHE A 680 -9.92 14.10 -0.09
N TYR A 681 -11.16 14.55 0.06
CA TYR A 681 -12.18 14.39 -0.98
C TYR A 681 -11.82 15.13 -2.28
N LYS A 682 -11.23 16.32 -2.17
CA LYS A 682 -10.70 17.06 -3.32
C LYS A 682 -9.60 16.29 -4.04
N ASN A 683 -8.64 15.72 -3.31
CA ASN A 683 -7.54 14.94 -3.90
C ASN A 683 -8.06 13.68 -4.61
N LEU A 684 -9.07 13.01 -4.05
CA LEU A 684 -9.74 11.90 -4.72
C LEU A 684 -10.49 12.35 -5.99
N GLN A 685 -11.19 13.48 -5.95
CA GLN A 685 -11.88 14.02 -7.12
C GLN A 685 -10.91 14.41 -8.24
N ASP A 686 -9.79 15.04 -7.88
CA ASP A 686 -8.69 15.37 -8.81
C ASP A 686 -8.12 14.11 -9.47
N LEU A 687 -7.95 13.02 -8.71
CA LEU A 687 -7.52 11.74 -9.25
C LEU A 687 -8.52 11.16 -10.25
N VAL A 688 -9.82 11.19 -9.93
CA VAL A 688 -10.89 10.71 -10.82
C VAL A 688 -10.91 11.50 -12.13
N ILE A 689 -10.79 12.84 -12.06
CA ILE A 689 -10.74 13.70 -13.25
C ILE A 689 -9.52 13.36 -14.11
N SER A 690 -8.34 13.30 -13.49
CA SER A 690 -7.09 13.00 -14.19
C SER A 690 -7.13 11.62 -14.87
N ASN A 691 -7.70 10.62 -14.19
CA ASN A 691 -7.91 9.29 -14.75
C ASN A 691 -8.89 9.30 -15.92
N SER A 692 -10.00 10.04 -15.83
CA SER A 692 -10.97 10.15 -16.93
C SER A 692 -10.43 10.86 -18.18
N ASN A 693 -9.41 11.72 -18.01
CA ASN A 693 -8.71 12.38 -19.11
C ASN A 693 -7.63 11.48 -19.75
N ALA A 694 -7.40 10.28 -19.22
CA ALA A 694 -6.30 9.40 -19.59
C ALA A 694 -4.92 10.10 -19.50
N ASP A 695 -4.74 10.90 -18.44
CA ASP A 695 -3.46 11.55 -18.17
C ASP A 695 -2.33 10.53 -17.99
N LYS A 696 -1.09 10.98 -18.17
CA LYS A 696 0.10 10.12 -18.06
C LYS A 696 0.23 9.49 -16.67
N PRO A 697 0.78 8.26 -16.56
CA PRO A 697 0.94 7.57 -15.27
C PRO A 697 1.65 8.39 -14.19
N GLU A 698 2.61 9.24 -14.55
CA GLU A 698 3.31 10.10 -13.58
C GLU A 698 2.37 11.11 -12.89
N ILE A 699 1.39 11.64 -13.62
CA ILE A 699 0.39 12.59 -13.08
C ILE A 699 -0.57 11.85 -12.16
N LEU A 700 -1.04 10.66 -12.56
CA LEU A 700 -1.91 9.82 -11.73
C LEU A 700 -1.24 9.44 -10.42
N ASN A 701 0.06 9.08 -10.45
CA ASN A 701 0.83 8.76 -9.26
C ASN A 701 0.95 9.96 -8.31
N ILE A 702 1.14 11.18 -8.82
CA ILE A 702 1.17 12.40 -8.00
C ILE A 702 -0.19 12.62 -7.31
N LYS A 703 -1.30 12.47 -8.05
CA LYS A 703 -2.65 12.62 -7.49
C LYS A 703 -2.98 11.55 -6.44
N ALA A 704 -2.62 10.29 -6.71
CA ALA A 704 -2.79 9.20 -5.76
C ALA A 704 -1.93 9.39 -4.49
N SER A 705 -0.68 9.82 -4.65
CA SER A 705 0.21 10.14 -3.52
C SER A 705 -0.32 11.30 -2.67
N ALA A 706 -0.91 12.33 -3.28
CA ALA A 706 -1.54 13.43 -2.54
C ALA A 706 -2.73 12.96 -1.67
N ALA A 707 -3.53 12.02 -2.18
CA ALA A 707 -4.60 11.41 -1.39
C ALA A 707 -4.04 10.59 -0.21
N GLU A 708 -2.98 9.78 -0.44
CA GLU A 708 -2.36 8.96 0.61
C GLU A 708 -1.74 9.81 1.74
N LYS A 709 -0.99 10.86 1.38
CA LYS A 709 -0.39 11.79 2.36
C LYS A 709 -1.47 12.47 3.20
N CYS A 710 -2.53 12.93 2.55
CA CYS A 710 -3.66 13.55 3.26
C CYS A 710 -4.34 12.57 4.23
N THR A 711 -4.56 11.31 3.83
CA THR A 711 -5.08 10.27 4.74
C THR A 711 -4.17 10.06 5.95
N THR A 712 -2.86 9.97 5.74
CA THR A 712 -1.88 9.80 6.82
C THR A 712 -1.88 11.00 7.78
N GLU A 713 -2.01 12.22 7.27
CA GLU A 713 -2.12 13.44 8.09
C GLU A 713 -3.42 13.50 8.90
N ILE A 714 -4.55 13.06 8.33
CA ILE A 714 -5.81 12.92 9.07
C ILE A 714 -5.65 11.88 10.18
N PHE A 715 -5.08 10.71 9.88
CA PHE A 715 -4.85 9.65 10.86
C PHE A 715 -4.02 10.16 12.04
N LYS A 716 -2.94 10.88 11.75
CA LYS A 716 -2.11 11.51 12.77
C LYS A 716 -2.88 12.55 13.58
N SER A 717 -3.67 13.41 12.94
CA SER A 717 -4.47 14.42 13.65
C SER A 717 -5.54 13.79 14.56
N LEU A 718 -6.16 12.69 14.12
CA LEU A 718 -7.07 11.87 14.92
C LEU A 718 -6.36 11.10 16.04
N ASP A 719 -5.06 10.84 15.93
CA ASP A 719 -4.25 10.32 17.04
C ASP A 719 -3.84 11.41 18.02
N ASP A 720 -3.58 12.61 17.52
CA ASP A 720 -3.13 13.73 18.35
C ASP A 720 -4.28 14.31 19.18
N ILE A 721 -5.54 14.22 18.71
CA ILE A 721 -6.71 14.66 19.48
C ILE A 721 -6.98 13.79 20.72
N LYS A 722 -6.45 12.56 20.73
CA LYS A 722 -6.55 11.64 21.86
C LYS A 722 -5.59 11.96 23.00
N PHE A 723 -4.60 12.82 22.78
CA PHE A 723 -3.66 13.18 23.84
C PHE A 723 -4.38 13.82 25.02
N SER A 724 -4.19 13.20 26.17
CA SER A 724 -4.53 13.78 27.46
C SER A 724 -3.65 15.02 27.69
N LYS A 725 -4.27 16.21 27.77
CA LYS A 725 -3.60 17.34 28.45
C LYS A 725 -3.55 16.96 29.93
N LYS A 726 -2.44 16.37 30.38
CA LYS A 726 -2.11 16.26 31.81
C LYS A 726 -2.19 17.68 32.39
N SER A 727 -3.28 17.96 33.12
CA SER A 727 -3.49 19.23 33.83
C SER A 727 -2.64 19.29 35.08
#